data_AF-A0A9W8TP49-F1
#
_entry.id   AF-A0A9W8TP49-F1
#
_cell.length_a   1.000
_cell.length_b   1.000
_cell.length_c   1.000
_cell.angle_alpha   90.00
_cell.angle_beta   90.00
_cell.angle_gamma   90.00
#
_symmetry.space_group_name_H-M   'P 1'
#
loop_
_entity.id
_entity.type
_entity.pdbx_description
1 polymer ?
#
loop_
_entity_poly.entity_id
_entity_poly.type
_entity_poly.pdbx_seq_one_letter_code
_entity_poly.pdbx_strand_id
1 'polypeptide(L)'
;MLMSGTDAHLGGLGVLIEYKDSEKGMARWSGKAGYEGYLNNDVATLPEILEDNGYFTAMAGKWHLGLRASQGPWERGFHKAFAMLPGCCNHYGWEPIQERFPVGGRPIHAEMGKKVEIAPNKTEDPIGFYSTDSYTDKLLEFFDNRSETDKSKPFFAFLPFTAPHWPLQCSKSQRDKYKGIYNDGPYALRERRLKRLVEMGIIDKSTIPHKMETTTQGVGEWDDLTPEEKKLSSRAMEAYAGMVDSIDVNVGKVVDYLKKTGEYDNTLIVFMSDNGAEGAALEAARGLGPLWAQASTAPSRLFKCYPSEGGILVPCVIKPPVNTFSFEPGSFNRSFTTVMDFVPTILEMAGIPLPPITQKKVSIPSTKRTPTRSMTTFRGREVHAVRGVSWVPFFADGKKVEDDERWAIHSSTEPIGWELFARGALRKGDWKIVHFSRKRGGVGIDDEGWELFNIAKDPGETEDLASAEPEKLQELLACWDQYVVECGIVWGETAVAPGLSQDEAPEFWEDELDLQKSWMGAKGGTEPGTSRSRLAWSLVSTSSCFIVIMKISTTLALTLATVANGADTVVRVPIAQPPTAKLTDSNFIGMSFEFQYWPVYAGNATGKPNKYVNQLLENLRDLTGKPPAVRVGGTSENLAFVDSEFQLWNSSHLSEVYGPFTNRSPTAIGRDWYVVAGNLPKGTEFTFGLNLYDKAEVIAQAKMINEAFLGSRTALTKDVSLKYIQIGNEPNFYFDSAPEYVQSWKSLVHAALKHIKLGGKGQPSLWIGSETLGFNSNWGLRGTLDAGVLEDAAIDNACKVMEEHAYSGALSIGAIPGGPPPGTLMNKATIRSNLTFLYDGKIATEDYGKTYYMGETSSYASEGIFGLSNTGESAVWAVDYLLKMASMGVARVYLHSTPNRMFASFQPGWNFPNGTDIQRPHIMPMYNGIVIVDEFIGKSGNTKIAEIENNNMGLATYGAWENGKLARLVLINSNVYDSSEKEERSAIAVDLEGGYGDEPVTVKRLAIPSTMSTQGITWGGQSFETESGVPSGAVVAPELNGRKVVVEASEVVMLIFSS
;
A
#
# COMPACT_ATOMS: atom_id res chain seq x y z
N MET A 1 9.96 -12.03 24.25
CA MET A 1 10.21 -11.62 25.64
C MET A 1 9.22 -12.25 26.60
N LEU A 2 7.94 -11.84 26.64
CA LEU A 2 6.93 -12.42 27.56
C LEU A 2 6.89 -13.95 27.55
N MET A 3 6.91 -14.55 26.35
CA MET A 3 6.82 -15.99 26.20
C MET A 3 8.11 -16.73 26.56
N SER A 4 9.28 -16.09 26.54
CA SER A 4 10.58 -16.77 26.62
C SER A 4 11.43 -16.37 27.83
N GLY A 5 11.08 -15.28 28.51
CA GLY A 5 11.86 -14.74 29.62
C GLY A 5 13.23 -14.20 29.21
N THR A 6 13.46 -13.98 27.91
CA THR A 6 14.71 -13.47 27.35
C THR A 6 14.44 -12.37 26.33
N ASP A 7 15.50 -11.72 25.87
CA ASP A 7 15.44 -10.57 24.97
C ASP A 7 14.80 -10.92 23.61
N ALA A 8 14.10 -9.97 22.98
CA ALA A 8 13.44 -10.17 21.69
C ALA A 8 14.42 -10.54 20.57
N HIS A 9 15.65 -10.02 20.60
CA HIS A 9 16.72 -10.35 19.67
C HIS A 9 17.18 -11.80 19.80
N LEU A 10 17.03 -12.42 20.95
CA LEU A 10 17.35 -13.85 21.12
C LEU A 10 16.16 -14.74 20.72
N GLY A 11 14.94 -14.23 20.87
CA GLY A 11 13.70 -14.92 20.53
C GLY A 11 13.24 -14.78 19.07
N GLY A 12 14.03 -14.16 18.20
CA GLY A 12 13.76 -14.07 16.76
C GLY A 12 12.96 -12.85 16.28
N LEU A 13 12.74 -11.89 17.18
CA LEU A 13 11.98 -10.66 16.95
C LEU A 13 12.83 -9.42 17.25
N GLY A 14 14.10 -9.41 16.87
CA GLY A 14 14.94 -8.21 16.91
C GLY A 14 14.41 -7.06 16.03
N VAL A 15 13.52 -7.37 15.09
CA VAL A 15 12.67 -6.40 14.39
C VAL A 15 11.31 -7.05 14.09
N LEU A 16 10.28 -6.22 13.93
CA LEU A 16 8.96 -6.67 13.48
C LEU A 16 9.01 -7.19 12.04
N ILE A 17 8.28 -8.27 11.75
CA ILE A 17 8.22 -8.90 10.42
C ILE A 17 7.78 -7.92 9.33
N GLU A 18 6.84 -7.02 9.67
CA GLU A 18 6.32 -6.01 8.76
C GLU A 18 7.38 -5.00 8.30
N TYR A 19 8.42 -4.80 9.11
CA TYR A 19 9.56 -3.93 8.77
C TYR A 19 10.69 -4.72 8.14
N LYS A 20 10.90 -5.96 8.59
CA LYS A 20 11.85 -6.89 7.98
C LYS A 20 11.51 -7.18 6.52
N ASP A 21 10.25 -7.38 6.18
CA ASP A 21 9.86 -7.78 4.82
C ASP A 21 9.81 -6.61 3.82
N SER A 22 10.18 -5.39 4.25
CA SER A 22 10.47 -4.29 3.34
C SER A 22 11.81 -4.49 2.62
N GLU A 23 11.99 -3.90 1.43
CA GLU A 23 13.26 -3.99 0.68
C GLU A 23 14.47 -3.59 1.55
N LYS A 24 14.38 -2.48 2.28
CA LYS A 24 15.43 -2.02 3.20
C LYS A 24 15.61 -2.97 4.38
N GLY A 25 14.51 -3.54 4.89
CA GLY A 25 14.53 -4.45 6.02
C GLY A 25 15.13 -5.81 5.70
N MET A 26 14.76 -6.40 4.57
CA MET A 26 15.26 -7.72 4.15
C MET A 26 16.75 -7.61 3.97
N ALA A 27 17.16 -6.53 3.32
CA ALA A 27 18.53 -6.29 3.05
C ALA A 27 19.29 -5.98 4.37
N ARG A 28 18.66 -5.41 5.40
CA ARG A 28 19.34 -5.18 6.70
C ARG A 28 19.38 -6.41 7.60
N TRP A 29 18.34 -7.23 7.63
CA TRP A 29 18.11 -8.20 8.71
C TRP A 29 17.98 -9.66 8.24
N SER A 30 17.74 -9.94 6.95
CA SER A 30 17.60 -11.31 6.46
C SER A 30 18.88 -12.13 6.68
N GLY A 31 18.71 -13.38 7.11
CA GLY A 31 19.81 -14.32 7.39
C GLY A 31 20.56 -14.05 8.70
N LYS A 32 20.07 -13.15 9.56
CA LYS A 32 20.68 -12.86 10.86
C LYS A 32 19.92 -13.57 11.97
N ALA A 33 20.65 -14.35 12.77
CA ALA A 33 20.12 -15.00 13.95
C ALA A 33 19.45 -13.96 14.86
N GLY A 34 18.22 -14.24 15.28
CA GLY A 34 17.46 -13.32 16.12
C GLY A 34 16.57 -12.32 15.38
N TYR A 35 16.67 -12.28 14.05
CA TYR A 35 15.88 -11.44 13.16
C TYR A 35 15.09 -12.27 12.15
N GLU A 36 14.63 -13.46 12.54
CA GLU A 36 13.80 -14.31 11.69
C GLU A 36 12.45 -13.63 11.37
N GLY A 37 11.96 -12.78 12.27
CA GLY A 37 10.67 -12.09 12.20
C GLY A 37 9.51 -12.92 12.76
N TYR A 38 9.81 -13.98 13.50
CA TYR A 38 8.86 -14.82 14.21
C TYR A 38 9.56 -15.42 15.42
N LEU A 39 8.80 -15.96 16.37
CA LEU A 39 9.36 -16.61 17.55
C LEU A 39 10.15 -17.84 17.11
N ASN A 40 11.47 -17.78 17.22
CA ASN A 40 12.36 -18.84 16.74
C ASN A 40 12.37 -20.05 17.69
N ASN A 41 13.13 -21.08 17.31
CA ASN A 41 13.30 -22.31 18.08
C ASN A 41 14.52 -22.29 19.01
N ASP A 42 15.21 -21.15 19.12
CA ASP A 42 16.33 -20.95 20.04
C ASP A 42 15.86 -20.52 21.43
N VAL A 43 14.55 -20.52 21.67
CA VAL A 43 13.93 -20.27 22.97
C VAL A 43 12.91 -21.34 23.30
N ALA A 44 12.87 -21.75 24.57
CA ALA A 44 11.75 -22.49 25.12
C ALA A 44 10.69 -21.49 25.59
N THR A 45 9.44 -21.69 25.16
CA THR A 45 8.35 -20.83 25.61
C THR A 45 7.77 -21.34 26.93
N LEU A 46 7.28 -20.41 27.75
CA LEU A 46 6.55 -20.70 28.97
C LEU A 46 5.43 -21.73 28.77
N PRO A 47 4.51 -21.58 27.78
CA PRO A 47 3.50 -22.60 27.51
C PRO A 47 4.08 -23.98 27.16
N GLU A 48 5.18 -24.11 26.40
CA GLU A 48 5.83 -25.41 26.14
C GLU A 48 6.31 -26.06 27.44
N ILE A 49 6.93 -25.27 28.33
CA ILE A 49 7.45 -25.78 29.61
C ILE A 49 6.29 -26.17 30.53
N LEU A 50 5.22 -25.37 30.59
CA LEU A 50 4.05 -25.66 31.42
C LEU A 50 3.27 -26.88 30.92
N GLU A 51 3.15 -27.05 29.60
CA GLU A 51 2.56 -28.23 28.97
C GLU A 51 3.30 -29.51 29.39
N ASP A 52 4.63 -29.53 29.28
CA ASP A 52 5.46 -30.67 29.70
C ASP A 52 5.32 -31.01 31.19
N ASN A 53 4.85 -30.04 32.00
CA ASN A 53 4.65 -30.17 33.43
C ASN A 53 3.16 -30.24 33.83
N GLY A 54 2.29 -30.64 32.88
CA GLY A 54 0.91 -31.04 33.16
C GLY A 54 -0.10 -29.90 33.28
N TYR A 55 0.24 -28.68 32.84
CA TYR A 55 -0.71 -27.58 32.76
C TYR A 55 -1.62 -27.70 31.53
N PHE A 56 -2.88 -27.32 31.69
CA PHE A 56 -3.75 -27.01 30.57
C PHE A 56 -3.44 -25.61 30.04
N THR A 57 -3.00 -25.49 28.80
CA THR A 57 -2.61 -24.19 28.21
C THR A 57 -3.63 -23.74 27.17
N ALA A 58 -4.16 -22.53 27.33
CA ALA A 58 -5.16 -21.97 26.44
C ALA A 58 -4.83 -20.54 26.01
N MET A 59 -5.13 -20.20 24.76
CA MET A 59 -4.95 -18.86 24.21
C MET A 59 -6.16 -18.46 23.36
N ALA A 60 -6.59 -17.20 23.50
CA ALA A 60 -7.49 -16.59 22.53
C ALA A 60 -7.09 -15.14 22.25
N GLY A 61 -6.82 -14.78 21.00
CA GLY A 61 -6.49 -13.40 20.62
C GLY A 61 -5.26 -13.24 19.73
N LYS A 62 -4.62 -12.07 19.80
CA LYS A 62 -3.46 -11.71 18.98
C LYS A 62 -2.24 -12.57 19.27
N TRP A 63 -1.63 -13.16 18.24
CA TRP A 63 -0.36 -13.87 18.35
C TRP A 63 0.83 -12.95 18.03
N HIS A 64 0.95 -12.47 16.79
CA HIS A 64 2.03 -11.59 16.31
C HIS A 64 3.45 -12.16 16.43
N LEU A 65 3.57 -13.47 16.67
CA LEU A 65 4.84 -14.17 16.84
C LEU A 65 5.11 -15.18 15.70
N GLY A 66 4.33 -15.13 14.63
CA GLY A 66 4.45 -16.01 13.46
C GLY A 66 3.16 -16.05 12.65
N LEU A 67 3.29 -16.22 11.33
CA LEU A 67 2.15 -16.17 10.39
C LEU A 67 1.80 -17.54 9.80
N ARG A 68 2.73 -18.50 9.87
CA ARG A 68 2.52 -19.88 9.44
C ARG A 68 1.91 -20.68 10.57
N ALA A 69 1.16 -21.74 10.26
CA ALA A 69 0.72 -22.60 11.36
C ALA A 69 1.85 -23.39 12.02
N SER A 70 2.97 -23.63 11.34
CA SER A 70 4.18 -24.16 12.01
C SER A 70 4.78 -23.19 13.03
N GLN A 71 4.33 -21.94 13.06
CA GLN A 71 4.77 -20.88 13.97
C GLN A 71 3.65 -20.40 14.90
N GLY A 72 2.47 -21.03 14.82
CA GLY A 72 1.31 -20.64 15.60
C GLY A 72 1.41 -21.08 17.06
N PRO A 73 0.54 -20.58 17.93
CA PRO A 73 0.58 -20.89 19.36
C PRO A 73 0.42 -22.39 19.68
N TRP A 74 -0.28 -23.16 18.84
CA TRP A 74 -0.43 -24.62 19.01
C TRP A 74 0.88 -25.41 18.81
N GLU A 75 1.85 -24.87 18.08
CA GLU A 75 3.21 -25.46 17.99
C GLU A 75 4.10 -25.01 19.15
N ARG A 76 3.67 -23.96 19.87
CA ARG A 76 4.42 -23.30 20.95
C ARG A 76 3.72 -23.47 22.29
N GLY A 77 3.23 -24.69 22.52
CA GLY A 77 2.78 -25.17 23.84
C GLY A 77 1.37 -24.78 24.24
N PHE A 78 0.52 -24.26 23.36
CA PHE A 78 -0.90 -24.04 23.65
C PHE A 78 -1.79 -25.21 23.17
N HIS A 79 -2.36 -25.96 24.11
CA HIS A 79 -3.28 -27.08 23.83
C HIS A 79 -4.60 -26.63 23.19
N LYS A 80 -5.07 -25.42 23.51
CA LYS A 80 -6.26 -24.80 22.94
C LYS A 80 -5.91 -23.39 22.50
N ALA A 81 -6.05 -23.09 21.22
CA ALA A 81 -5.69 -21.77 20.71
C ALA A 81 -6.62 -21.32 19.58
N PHE A 82 -7.19 -20.13 19.74
CA PHE A 82 -7.85 -19.35 18.69
C PHE A 82 -7.10 -18.03 18.52
N ALA A 83 -6.37 -17.87 17.41
CA ALA A 83 -5.40 -16.82 17.26
C ALA A 83 -5.65 -15.94 16.04
N MET A 84 -5.49 -14.63 16.20
CA MET A 84 -5.27 -13.68 15.12
C MET A 84 -3.74 -13.53 14.93
N LEU A 85 -3.20 -14.03 13.82
CA LEU A 85 -1.76 -14.18 13.65
C LEU A 85 -1.00 -12.86 13.42
N PRO A 86 -1.50 -11.92 12.59
CA PRO A 86 -0.83 -10.62 12.37
C PRO A 86 -0.78 -9.67 13.56
N GLY A 87 -0.17 -8.50 13.34
CA GLY A 87 -0.05 -7.44 14.33
C GLY A 87 -1.33 -6.63 14.61
N CYS A 88 -2.27 -6.62 13.66
CA CYS A 88 -3.53 -5.88 13.74
C CYS A 88 -4.58 -6.48 12.78
N CYS A 89 -5.85 -6.11 12.96
CA CYS A 89 -6.96 -6.50 12.08
C CYS A 89 -8.13 -5.52 12.25
N ASN A 90 -9.12 -5.56 11.35
CA ASN A 90 -10.39 -4.88 11.58
C ASN A 90 -11.16 -5.58 12.71
N HIS A 91 -11.62 -4.82 13.71
CA HIS A 91 -12.26 -5.40 14.91
C HIS A 91 -13.63 -6.01 14.64
N TYR A 92 -14.26 -5.70 13.49
CA TYR A 92 -15.53 -6.27 13.03
C TYR A 92 -15.35 -7.27 11.87
N GLY A 93 -14.11 -7.65 11.52
CA GLY A 93 -13.83 -8.57 10.42
C GLY A 93 -14.17 -8.00 9.04
N TRP A 94 -14.29 -6.67 8.91
CA TRP A 94 -14.53 -6.02 7.63
C TRP A 94 -13.22 -5.77 6.89
N GLU A 95 -12.97 -6.56 5.86
CA GLU A 95 -11.78 -6.44 5.02
C GLU A 95 -12.02 -5.46 3.85
N PRO A 96 -11.12 -4.48 3.64
CA PRO A 96 -11.14 -3.71 2.41
C PRO A 96 -10.82 -4.63 1.22
N ILE A 97 -11.35 -4.32 0.03
CA ILE A 97 -10.98 -4.99 -1.23
C ILE A 97 -9.57 -4.50 -1.63
N GLN A 98 -8.57 -4.84 -0.84
CA GLN A 98 -7.16 -4.54 -1.09
C GLN A 98 -6.37 -5.84 -1.05
N GLU A 99 -5.53 -6.08 -2.08
CA GLU A 99 -4.62 -7.23 -2.08
C GLU A 99 -3.44 -7.04 -1.10
N ARG A 100 -3.18 -5.81 -0.66
CA ARG A 100 -2.09 -5.47 0.27
C ARG A 100 -2.58 -4.54 1.38
N PHE A 101 -2.64 -5.05 2.62
CA PHE A 101 -2.72 -4.19 3.80
C PHE A 101 -1.36 -3.49 3.94
N PRO A 102 -1.27 -2.14 3.97
CA PRO A 102 0.02 -1.44 3.97
C PRO A 102 0.88 -1.74 5.21
N VAL A 103 0.29 -2.31 6.27
CA VAL A 103 0.99 -2.81 7.47
C VAL A 103 0.28 -4.08 7.96
N GLY A 104 0.99 -5.21 8.12
CA GLY A 104 0.48 -6.41 8.80
C GLY A 104 -0.09 -7.55 7.92
N GLY A 105 -0.23 -7.37 6.61
CA GLY A 105 -0.78 -8.41 5.71
C GLY A 105 -2.30 -8.64 5.89
N ARG A 106 -2.88 -9.61 5.16
CA ARG A 106 -4.29 -9.98 5.36
C ARG A 106 -4.47 -10.59 6.75
N PRO A 107 -5.54 -10.25 7.49
CA PRO A 107 -5.78 -10.87 8.78
C PRO A 107 -5.99 -12.37 8.61
N ILE A 108 -5.32 -13.15 9.47
CA ILE A 108 -5.41 -14.59 9.51
C ILE A 108 -5.88 -14.97 10.90
N HIS A 109 -7.11 -15.45 11.00
CA HIS A 109 -7.61 -16.13 12.18
C HIS A 109 -7.43 -17.63 12.00
N ALA A 110 -7.00 -18.32 13.05
CA ALA A 110 -6.80 -19.75 13.03
C ALA A 110 -7.08 -20.37 14.40
N GLU A 111 -7.70 -21.55 14.39
CA GLU A 111 -7.97 -22.35 15.56
C GLU A 111 -7.24 -23.68 15.43
N MET A 112 -6.38 -24.01 16.40
CA MET A 112 -5.64 -25.29 16.43
C MET A 112 -4.94 -25.64 15.10
N GLY A 113 -4.27 -24.67 14.49
CA GLY A 113 -3.54 -24.88 13.23
C GLY A 113 -4.38 -24.77 11.97
N LYS A 114 -5.70 -24.57 12.10
CA LYS A 114 -6.60 -24.47 10.96
C LYS A 114 -7.11 -23.06 10.82
N LYS A 115 -6.98 -22.50 9.62
CA LYS A 115 -7.54 -21.19 9.29
C LYS A 115 -9.06 -21.17 9.53
N VAL A 116 -9.55 -20.10 10.14
CA VAL A 116 -10.96 -19.84 10.42
C VAL A 116 -11.39 -18.60 9.67
N GLU A 117 -12.50 -18.69 8.96
CA GLU A 117 -13.11 -17.53 8.30
C GLU A 117 -13.92 -16.72 9.29
N ILE A 118 -13.71 -15.40 9.28
CA ILE A 118 -14.46 -14.46 10.10
C ILE A 118 -15.48 -13.75 9.22
N ALA A 119 -16.76 -13.94 9.53
CA ALA A 119 -17.83 -13.23 8.85
C ALA A 119 -17.84 -11.74 9.27
N PRO A 120 -17.90 -10.79 8.32
CA PRO A 120 -17.88 -9.36 8.63
C PRO A 120 -19.18 -8.94 9.34
N ASN A 121 -19.05 -8.31 10.51
CA ASN A 121 -20.17 -7.75 11.25
C ASN A 121 -20.45 -6.30 10.79
N LYS A 122 -21.23 -6.17 9.71
CA LYS A 122 -21.48 -4.88 9.03
C LYS A 122 -22.52 -3.99 9.72
N THR A 123 -23.29 -4.53 10.66
CA THR A 123 -24.46 -3.85 11.25
C THR A 123 -24.33 -3.61 12.75
N GLU A 124 -23.14 -3.82 13.34
CA GLU A 124 -22.93 -3.85 14.79
C GLU A 124 -23.90 -4.83 15.49
N ASP A 125 -24.16 -5.99 14.87
CA ASP A 125 -24.99 -7.03 15.48
C ASP A 125 -24.31 -7.51 16.79
N PRO A 126 -25.00 -7.47 17.96
CA PRO A 126 -24.43 -7.91 19.23
C PRO A 126 -23.95 -9.36 19.27
N ILE A 127 -24.44 -10.23 18.37
CA ILE A 127 -23.97 -11.62 18.26
C ILE A 127 -22.91 -11.81 17.16
N GLY A 128 -22.65 -10.78 16.35
CA GLY A 128 -21.65 -10.82 15.29
C GLY A 128 -20.22 -10.65 15.84
N PHE A 129 -19.22 -10.90 14.99
CA PHE A 129 -17.83 -10.78 15.39
C PHE A 129 -17.48 -9.36 15.85
N TYR A 130 -16.99 -9.24 17.08
CA TYR A 130 -16.21 -8.11 17.57
C TYR A 130 -15.00 -8.66 18.31
N SER A 131 -13.79 -8.30 17.91
CA SER A 131 -12.57 -9.01 18.31
C SER A 131 -12.46 -9.27 19.82
N THR A 132 -12.70 -8.24 20.65
CA THR A 132 -12.55 -8.33 22.11
C THR A 132 -13.55 -9.30 22.74
N ASP A 133 -14.80 -9.28 22.26
CA ASP A 133 -15.84 -10.20 22.71
C ASP A 133 -15.53 -11.62 22.23
N SER A 134 -15.27 -11.78 20.93
CA SER A 134 -14.99 -13.08 20.31
C SER A 134 -13.80 -13.81 20.94
N TYR A 135 -12.71 -13.11 21.27
CA TYR A 135 -11.56 -13.73 21.93
C TYR A 135 -11.89 -14.18 23.36
N THR A 136 -12.64 -13.38 24.09
CA THR A 136 -13.05 -13.71 25.47
C THR A 136 -13.99 -14.90 25.48
N ASP A 137 -15.01 -14.85 24.63
CA ASP A 137 -16.00 -15.92 24.52
C ASP A 137 -15.33 -17.22 24.07
N LYS A 138 -14.34 -17.17 23.17
CA LYS A 138 -13.54 -18.36 22.78
C LYS A 138 -12.70 -18.93 23.92
N LEU A 139 -12.06 -18.08 24.74
CA LEU A 139 -11.31 -18.57 25.90
C LEU A 139 -12.25 -19.25 26.91
N LEU A 140 -13.40 -18.65 27.17
CA LEU A 140 -14.42 -19.22 28.05
C LEU A 140 -15.00 -20.52 27.49
N GLU A 141 -15.22 -20.60 26.18
CA GLU A 141 -15.61 -21.84 25.49
C GLU A 141 -14.57 -22.95 25.70
N PHE A 142 -13.27 -22.65 25.61
CA PHE A 142 -12.23 -23.63 25.91
C PHE A 142 -12.26 -24.10 27.36
N PHE A 143 -12.62 -23.22 28.29
CA PHE A 143 -12.69 -23.52 29.72
C PHE A 143 -13.94 -24.34 30.08
N ASP A 144 -15.09 -24.00 29.52
CA ASP A 144 -16.36 -24.72 29.67
C ASP A 144 -16.23 -26.15 29.12
N ASN A 145 -15.49 -26.32 28.01
CA ASN A 145 -15.28 -27.61 27.35
C ASN A 145 -14.12 -28.43 27.92
N ARG A 146 -13.51 -28.02 29.05
CA ARG A 146 -12.48 -28.84 29.72
C ARG A 146 -13.09 -30.17 30.17
N SER A 147 -12.41 -31.27 29.86
CA SER A 147 -12.76 -32.58 30.39
C SER A 147 -12.54 -32.62 31.91
N GLU A 148 -13.11 -33.61 32.62
CA GLU A 148 -12.85 -33.79 34.05
C GLU A 148 -11.35 -33.98 34.35
N THR A 149 -10.62 -34.62 33.43
CA THR A 149 -9.15 -34.72 33.50
C THR A 149 -8.48 -33.35 33.37
N ASP A 150 -8.93 -32.49 32.44
CA ASP A 150 -8.35 -31.16 32.28
C ASP A 150 -8.70 -30.20 33.42
N LYS A 151 -9.89 -30.35 34.02
CA LYS A 151 -10.28 -29.61 35.24
C LYS A 151 -9.45 -30.00 36.46
N SER A 152 -8.86 -31.20 36.47
CA SER A 152 -7.95 -31.64 37.53
C SER A 152 -6.53 -31.07 37.42
N LYS A 153 -6.19 -30.46 36.28
CA LYS A 153 -4.89 -29.83 36.00
C LYS A 153 -4.93 -28.34 36.35
N PRO A 154 -3.79 -27.74 36.76
CA PRO A 154 -3.68 -26.29 36.74
C PRO A 154 -3.72 -25.78 35.29
N PHE A 155 -4.01 -24.49 35.09
CA PHE A 155 -4.06 -23.90 33.75
C PHE A 155 -3.15 -22.69 33.58
N PHE A 156 -2.76 -22.44 32.34
CA PHE A 156 -2.17 -21.18 31.89
C PHE A 156 -3.03 -20.63 30.75
N ALA A 157 -3.66 -19.48 30.98
CA ALA A 157 -4.51 -18.83 29.99
C ALA A 157 -3.89 -17.50 29.54
N PHE A 158 -3.83 -17.32 28.23
CA PHE A 158 -3.31 -16.12 27.60
C PHE A 158 -4.41 -15.46 26.75
N LEU A 159 -4.86 -14.26 27.15
CA LEU A 159 -5.91 -13.50 26.49
C LEU A 159 -5.35 -12.18 25.90
N PRO A 160 -4.51 -12.25 24.84
CA PRO A 160 -3.94 -11.06 24.22
C PRO A 160 -4.97 -10.36 23.32
N PHE A 161 -5.62 -9.33 23.84
CA PHE A 161 -6.54 -8.52 23.03
C PHE A 161 -5.84 -7.82 21.87
N THR A 162 -6.59 -7.54 20.79
CA THR A 162 -6.18 -6.60 19.74
C THR A 162 -6.57 -5.17 20.08
N ALA A 163 -7.61 -4.96 20.90
CA ALA A 163 -7.98 -3.63 21.39
C ALA A 163 -6.94 -3.12 22.41
N PRO A 164 -6.72 -1.81 22.55
CA PRO A 164 -7.38 -0.71 21.84
C PRO A 164 -6.57 -0.23 20.61
N HIS A 165 -5.88 -1.16 19.94
CA HIS A 165 -5.08 -0.84 18.76
C HIS A 165 -5.94 -0.30 17.61
N TRP A 166 -5.33 0.39 16.66
CA TRP A 166 -6.03 0.80 15.44
C TRP A 166 -6.37 -0.41 14.55
N PRO A 167 -7.43 -0.29 13.72
CA PRO A 167 -8.34 0.86 13.59
C PRO A 167 -9.25 1.05 14.82
N LEU A 168 -9.44 2.29 15.28
CA LEU A 168 -10.22 2.57 16.50
C LEU A 168 -11.71 2.29 16.28
N GLN A 169 -12.18 1.14 16.78
CA GLN A 169 -13.51 0.59 16.52
C GLN A 169 -14.12 -0.02 17.78
N CYS A 170 -15.28 0.47 18.17
CA CYS A 170 -16.14 -0.11 19.20
C CYS A 170 -17.59 0.19 18.86
N SER A 171 -18.51 -0.49 19.57
CA SER A 171 -19.94 -0.29 19.33
C SER A 171 -20.34 1.14 19.65
N LYS A 172 -21.38 1.63 18.96
CA LYS A 172 -21.93 2.95 19.22
C LYS A 172 -22.31 3.14 20.69
N SER A 173 -22.87 2.11 21.34
CA SER A 173 -23.27 2.19 22.75
C SER A 173 -22.08 2.33 23.70
N GLN A 174 -20.96 1.65 23.43
CA GLN A 174 -19.74 1.77 24.22
C GLN A 174 -19.08 3.14 24.04
N ARG A 175 -18.95 3.60 22.79
CA ARG A 175 -18.38 4.92 22.48
C ARG A 175 -19.19 6.07 23.09
N ASP A 176 -20.51 6.04 22.95
CA ASP A 176 -21.36 7.18 23.29
C ASP A 176 -21.45 7.42 24.82
N LYS A 177 -21.01 6.47 25.67
CA LYS A 177 -20.77 6.70 27.12
C LYS A 177 -19.79 7.85 27.38
N TYR A 178 -18.84 8.04 26.46
CA TYR A 178 -17.77 9.02 26.60
C TYR A 178 -18.04 10.33 25.86
N LYS A 179 -19.24 10.48 25.27
CA LYS A 179 -19.59 11.62 24.43
C LYS A 179 -19.37 12.95 25.14
N GLY A 180 -18.48 13.78 24.59
CA GLY A 180 -18.17 15.12 25.08
C GLY A 180 -17.16 15.20 26.22
N ILE A 181 -16.71 14.07 26.77
CA ILE A 181 -15.71 14.03 27.86
C ILE A 181 -14.35 14.58 27.40
N TYR A 182 -14.04 14.43 26.11
CA TYR A 182 -12.75 14.78 25.52
C TYR A 182 -12.79 16.05 24.66
N ASN A 183 -13.85 16.87 24.76
CA ASN A 183 -14.00 18.11 23.99
C ASN A 183 -12.98 19.19 24.38
N ASP A 184 -12.41 19.09 25.58
CA ASP A 184 -11.38 20.01 26.08
C ASP A 184 -9.95 19.65 25.65
N GLY A 185 -9.80 18.59 24.86
CA GLY A 185 -8.57 18.28 24.16
C GLY A 185 -7.52 17.48 24.95
N PRO A 186 -6.44 17.07 24.25
CA PRO A 186 -5.39 16.19 24.78
C PRO A 186 -4.56 16.87 25.88
N TYR A 187 -4.35 18.19 25.79
CA TYR A 187 -3.66 18.96 26.84
C TYR A 187 -4.42 18.94 28.15
N ALA A 188 -5.73 19.23 28.13
CA ALA A 188 -6.54 19.17 29.33
C ALA A 188 -6.60 17.75 29.90
N LEU A 189 -6.72 16.72 29.05
CA LEU A 189 -6.66 15.33 29.49
C LEU A 189 -5.32 14.99 30.15
N ARG A 190 -4.19 15.42 29.57
CA ARG A 190 -2.84 15.23 30.15
C ARG A 190 -2.75 15.82 31.55
N GLU A 191 -3.22 17.05 31.74
CA GLU A 191 -3.21 17.69 33.07
C GLU A 191 -4.11 16.97 34.08
N ARG A 192 -5.30 16.51 33.65
CA ARG A 192 -6.17 15.67 34.49
C ARG A 192 -5.47 14.36 34.90
N ARG A 193 -4.74 13.71 33.98
CA ARG A 193 -4.00 12.47 34.24
C ARG A 193 -2.82 12.70 35.18
N LEU A 194 -1.97 13.70 34.93
CA LEU A 194 -0.84 14.05 35.80
C LEU A 194 -1.30 14.35 37.23
N LYS A 195 -2.35 15.17 37.38
CA LYS A 195 -2.94 15.46 38.69
C LYS A 195 -3.40 14.17 39.38
N ARG A 196 -4.08 13.29 38.65
CA ARG A 196 -4.58 12.02 39.21
C ARG A 196 -3.46 11.06 39.61
N LEU A 197 -2.38 11.00 38.83
CA LEU A 197 -1.20 10.18 39.15
C LEU A 197 -0.52 10.65 40.45
N VAL A 198 -0.46 11.97 40.68
CA VAL A 198 0.04 12.55 41.95
C VAL A 198 -0.91 12.22 43.10
N GLU A 199 -2.23 12.40 42.92
CA GLU A 199 -3.24 12.06 43.94
C GLU A 199 -3.22 10.58 44.35
N MET A 200 -2.91 9.69 43.40
CA MET A 200 -2.79 8.25 43.64
C MET A 200 -1.42 7.86 44.19
N GLY A 201 -0.47 8.80 44.29
CA GLY A 201 0.88 8.54 44.77
C GLY A 201 1.70 7.66 43.82
N ILE A 202 1.37 7.64 42.51
CA ILE A 202 2.14 6.91 41.49
C ILE A 202 3.40 7.69 41.12
N ILE A 203 3.26 9.01 40.93
CA ILE A 203 4.37 9.93 40.68
C ILE A 203 4.48 10.96 41.81
N ASP A 204 5.66 11.54 41.99
CA ASP A 204 5.86 12.62 42.95
C ASP A 204 5.32 13.95 42.38
N LYS A 205 4.89 14.86 43.25
CA LYS A 205 4.46 16.21 42.83
C LYS A 205 5.59 17.01 42.18
N SER A 206 6.84 16.71 42.51
CA SER A 206 8.04 17.32 41.92
C SER A 206 8.41 16.72 40.57
N THR A 207 7.73 15.68 40.09
CA THR A 207 8.00 15.09 38.78
C THR A 207 7.76 16.14 37.68
N ILE A 208 8.80 16.39 36.88
CA ILE A 208 8.72 17.26 35.71
C ILE A 208 8.27 16.40 34.52
N PRO A 209 7.08 16.64 33.95
CA PRO A 209 6.62 15.86 32.81
C PRO A 209 7.33 16.31 31.52
N HIS A 210 7.69 15.37 30.66
CA HIS A 210 8.21 15.70 29.33
C HIS A 210 7.19 16.56 28.57
N LYS A 211 7.68 17.60 27.89
CA LYS A 211 6.82 18.45 27.06
C LYS A 211 6.19 17.62 25.94
N MET A 212 4.91 17.83 25.65
CA MET A 212 4.31 17.18 24.48
C MET A 212 5.04 17.64 23.21
N GLU A 213 5.49 16.67 22.44
CA GLU A 213 6.28 16.89 21.23
C GLU A 213 5.36 16.83 20.01
N THR A 214 5.25 17.96 19.31
CA THR A 214 4.39 18.14 18.13
C THR A 214 5.22 18.28 16.86
N THR A 215 6.30 19.06 16.91
CA THR A 215 7.11 19.46 15.75
C THR A 215 7.79 18.26 15.09
N THR A 216 8.54 17.46 15.86
CA THR A 216 9.27 16.30 15.32
C THR A 216 8.37 15.11 15.01
N GLN A 217 7.14 15.12 15.53
CA GLN A 217 6.11 14.14 15.17
C GLN A 217 5.29 14.58 13.94
N GLY A 218 5.56 15.77 13.39
CA GLY A 218 4.90 16.27 12.18
C GLY A 218 3.42 16.58 12.38
N VAL A 219 3.01 16.97 13.59
CA VAL A 219 1.62 17.34 13.89
C VAL A 219 1.49 18.78 14.37
N GLY A 220 0.34 19.40 14.08
CA GLY A 220 -0.02 20.73 14.59
C GLY A 220 -0.47 20.72 16.06
N GLU A 221 -0.71 21.92 16.58
CA GLU A 221 -1.21 22.11 17.95
C GLU A 221 -2.72 21.91 18.03
N TRP A 222 -3.21 21.47 19.20
CA TRP A 222 -4.65 21.29 19.42
C TRP A 222 -5.44 22.58 19.20
N ASP A 223 -4.92 23.71 19.67
CA ASP A 223 -5.66 24.98 19.63
C ASP A 223 -5.83 25.51 18.20
N ASP A 224 -4.91 25.14 17.29
CA ASP A 224 -4.92 25.52 15.88
C ASP A 224 -5.92 24.69 15.04
N LEU A 225 -6.44 23.58 15.58
CA LEU A 225 -7.45 22.76 14.90
C LEU A 225 -8.80 23.50 14.79
N THR A 226 -9.45 23.33 13.65
CA THR A 226 -10.83 23.76 13.40
C THR A 226 -11.81 23.07 14.35
N PRO A 227 -13.02 23.63 14.58
CA PRO A 227 -14.04 22.97 15.40
C PRO A 227 -14.38 21.55 14.92
N GLU A 228 -14.43 21.34 13.61
CA GLU A 228 -14.68 20.04 12.98
C GLU A 228 -13.54 19.04 13.24
N GLU A 229 -12.28 19.44 13.09
CA GLU A 229 -11.11 18.60 13.39
C GLU A 229 -11.05 18.22 14.88
N LYS A 230 -11.30 19.19 15.78
CA LYS A 230 -11.41 18.94 17.23
C LYS A 230 -12.49 17.92 17.51
N LYS A 231 -13.67 18.06 16.90
CA LYS A 231 -14.79 17.13 17.06
C LYS A 231 -14.45 15.72 16.57
N LEU A 232 -13.77 15.58 15.43
CA LEU A 232 -13.35 14.27 14.89
C LEU A 232 -12.27 13.63 15.77
N SER A 233 -11.30 14.41 16.22
CA SER A 233 -10.21 13.96 17.10
C SER A 233 -10.73 13.54 18.48
N SER A 234 -11.61 14.33 19.10
CA SER A 234 -12.31 13.93 20.34
C SER A 234 -13.15 12.67 20.14
N ARG A 235 -13.81 12.52 18.99
CA ARG A 235 -14.57 11.30 18.66
C ARG A 235 -13.67 10.07 18.53
N ALA A 236 -12.44 10.20 18.03
CA ALA A 236 -11.47 9.11 18.04
C ALA A 236 -11.07 8.72 19.47
N MET A 237 -10.85 9.69 20.36
CA MET A 237 -10.59 9.43 21.79
C MET A 237 -11.79 8.80 22.50
N GLU A 238 -13.03 9.18 22.16
CA GLU A 238 -14.25 8.51 22.64
C GLU A 238 -14.31 7.04 22.19
N ALA A 239 -13.93 6.75 20.95
CA ALA A 239 -13.88 5.38 20.44
C ALA A 239 -12.78 4.55 21.14
N TYR A 240 -11.59 5.13 21.32
CA TYR A 240 -10.50 4.53 22.10
C TYR A 240 -10.97 4.19 23.53
N ALA A 241 -11.62 5.14 24.22
CA ALA A 241 -12.15 4.90 25.55
C ALA A 241 -13.21 3.79 25.57
N GLY A 242 -14.11 3.75 24.58
CA GLY A 242 -15.07 2.66 24.43
C GLY A 242 -14.43 1.29 24.16
N MET A 243 -13.29 1.24 23.45
CA MET A 243 -12.53 0.00 23.27
C MET A 243 -11.90 -0.47 24.59
N VAL A 244 -11.33 0.45 25.38
CA VAL A 244 -10.78 0.13 26.71
C VAL A 244 -11.88 -0.32 27.68
N ASP A 245 -13.06 0.31 27.67
CA ASP A 245 -14.25 -0.15 28.42
C ASP A 245 -14.63 -1.59 28.01
N SER A 246 -14.58 -1.87 26.71
CA SER A 246 -14.87 -3.22 26.20
C SER A 246 -13.85 -4.26 26.68
N ILE A 247 -12.58 -3.90 26.85
CA ILE A 247 -11.57 -4.78 27.47
C ILE A 247 -11.94 -5.05 28.92
N ASP A 248 -12.26 -4.01 29.70
CA ASP A 248 -12.61 -4.14 31.12
C ASP A 248 -13.83 -5.03 31.34
N VAL A 249 -14.89 -4.82 30.56
CA VAL A 249 -16.10 -5.66 30.57
C VAL A 249 -15.76 -7.14 30.34
N ASN A 250 -14.88 -7.42 29.37
CA ASN A 250 -14.50 -8.79 29.03
C ASN A 250 -13.54 -9.43 30.04
N VAL A 251 -12.62 -8.66 30.63
CA VAL A 251 -11.84 -9.11 31.81
C VAL A 251 -12.80 -9.47 32.96
N GLY A 252 -13.85 -8.67 33.16
CA GLY A 252 -14.92 -8.95 34.11
C GLY A 252 -15.57 -10.32 33.89
N LYS A 253 -15.91 -10.66 32.64
CA LYS A 253 -16.48 -12.00 32.30
C LYS A 253 -15.54 -13.15 32.71
N VAL A 254 -14.23 -13.01 32.47
CA VAL A 254 -13.24 -14.03 32.86
C VAL A 254 -13.14 -14.15 34.38
N VAL A 255 -13.09 -13.02 35.09
CA VAL A 255 -13.07 -12.99 36.56
C VAL A 255 -14.33 -13.64 37.13
N ASP A 256 -15.50 -13.33 36.58
CA ASP A 256 -16.78 -13.89 37.03
C ASP A 256 -16.85 -15.40 36.77
N TYR A 257 -16.34 -15.86 35.62
CA TYR A 257 -16.19 -17.28 35.34
C TYR A 257 -15.33 -17.97 36.41
N LEU A 258 -14.12 -17.44 36.67
CA LEU A 258 -13.21 -18.02 37.66
C LEU A 258 -13.81 -18.04 39.07
N LYS A 259 -14.58 -17.02 39.45
CA LYS A 259 -15.30 -17.00 40.73
C LYS A 259 -16.39 -18.06 40.77
N LYS A 260 -17.16 -18.20 39.69
CA LYS A 260 -18.23 -19.19 39.56
C LYS A 260 -17.70 -20.62 39.60
N THR A 261 -16.51 -20.89 39.05
CA THR A 261 -15.87 -22.22 39.08
C THR A 261 -15.04 -22.48 40.34
N GLY A 262 -14.86 -21.48 41.21
CA GLY A 262 -14.02 -21.60 42.41
C GLY A 262 -12.52 -21.56 42.13
N GLU A 263 -12.10 -21.21 40.91
CA GLU A 263 -10.70 -21.14 40.50
C GLU A 263 -10.07 -19.75 40.75
N TYR A 264 -10.89 -18.72 41.01
CA TYR A 264 -10.43 -17.34 41.17
C TYR A 264 -9.36 -17.18 42.24
N ASP A 265 -9.57 -17.73 43.44
CA ASP A 265 -8.68 -17.51 44.57
C ASP A 265 -7.29 -18.09 44.34
N ASN A 266 -7.19 -19.22 43.64
CA ASN A 266 -5.93 -19.89 43.32
C ASN A 266 -5.30 -19.43 41.98
N THR A 267 -5.85 -18.40 41.33
CA THR A 267 -5.32 -17.90 40.05
C THR A 267 -4.48 -16.64 40.27
N LEU A 268 -3.27 -16.64 39.69
CA LEU A 268 -2.51 -15.42 39.43
C LEU A 268 -3.10 -14.74 38.19
N ILE A 269 -3.64 -13.54 38.34
CA ILE A 269 -4.15 -12.74 37.21
C ILE A 269 -3.18 -11.59 36.98
N VAL A 270 -2.70 -11.48 35.75
CA VAL A 270 -1.84 -10.38 35.30
C VAL A 270 -2.55 -9.66 34.16
N PHE A 271 -2.68 -8.34 34.29
CA PHE A 271 -3.13 -7.46 33.22
C PHE A 271 -2.02 -6.46 32.91
N MET A 272 -1.62 -6.34 31.65
CA MET A 272 -0.61 -5.37 31.22
C MET A 272 -0.83 -4.92 29.77
N SER A 273 -0.29 -3.74 29.44
CA SER A 273 -0.10 -3.32 28.04
C SER A 273 1.15 -3.96 27.46
N ASP A 274 1.21 -4.15 26.15
CA ASP A 274 2.38 -4.72 25.45
C ASP A 274 3.46 -3.67 25.14
N ASN A 275 3.09 -2.39 25.08
CA ASN A 275 3.95 -1.23 24.89
C ASN A 275 3.24 0.07 25.34
N GLY A 276 3.95 1.21 25.25
CA GLY A 276 3.38 2.54 25.45
C GLY A 276 2.23 2.87 24.49
N ALA A 277 1.53 3.98 24.72
CA ALA A 277 0.37 4.36 23.90
C ALA A 277 0.75 4.57 22.42
N GLU A 278 -0.17 4.34 21.48
CA GLU A 278 0.10 4.48 20.04
C GLU A 278 -0.06 5.92 19.56
N GLY A 279 1.06 6.58 19.26
CA GLY A 279 1.10 7.96 18.78
C GLY A 279 1.44 8.12 17.30
N ALA A 280 1.55 7.04 16.52
CA ALA A 280 1.78 7.14 15.09
C ALA A 280 0.61 7.86 14.40
N ALA A 281 0.94 8.88 13.59
CA ALA A 281 0.02 9.51 12.65
C ALA A 281 -0.07 8.59 11.41
N LEU A 282 -0.98 7.61 11.46
CA LEU A 282 -1.37 6.84 10.28
C LEU A 282 -2.67 7.47 9.75
N GLU A 283 -2.55 8.50 8.91
CA GLU A 283 -3.68 9.21 8.28
C GLU A 283 -4.69 8.26 7.58
N ALA A 284 -4.25 7.07 7.14
CA ALA A 284 -5.11 6.07 6.50
C ALA A 284 -5.93 5.18 7.47
N ALA A 285 -5.65 5.17 8.79
CA ALA A 285 -6.18 4.15 9.72
C ALA A 285 -7.02 4.70 10.90
N ARG A 286 -7.24 6.02 11.00
CA ARG A 286 -7.93 6.67 12.13
C ARG A 286 -7.35 6.27 13.50
N GLY A 287 -6.02 6.33 13.64
CA GLY A 287 -5.31 6.09 14.91
C GLY A 287 -5.54 7.19 15.95
N LEU A 288 -5.06 6.96 17.18
CA LEU A 288 -5.21 7.89 18.31
C LEU A 288 -4.43 9.20 18.11
N GLY A 289 -3.28 9.14 17.44
CA GLY A 289 -2.42 10.27 17.13
C GLY A 289 -1.51 10.70 18.29
N PRO A 290 -0.44 11.45 18.00
CA PRO A 290 0.65 11.71 18.96
C PRO A 290 0.24 12.55 20.17
N LEU A 291 -0.74 13.45 20.03
CA LEU A 291 -1.20 14.28 21.15
C LEU A 291 -1.95 13.43 22.21
N TRP A 292 -2.94 12.65 21.80
CA TRP A 292 -3.70 11.80 22.72
C TRP A 292 -2.86 10.65 23.31
N ALA A 293 -1.89 10.13 22.55
CA ALA A 293 -0.92 9.16 23.05
C ALA A 293 -0.06 9.75 24.18
N GLN A 294 0.52 10.95 23.97
CA GLN A 294 1.33 11.61 24.99
C GLN A 294 0.53 12.05 26.22
N ALA A 295 -0.77 12.31 26.08
CA ALA A 295 -1.65 12.50 27.22
C ALA A 295 -1.82 11.22 28.07
N SER A 296 -1.61 10.05 27.46
CA SER A 296 -1.69 8.74 28.13
C SER A 296 -0.35 8.27 28.71
N THR A 297 0.78 8.67 28.12
CA THR A 297 2.12 8.29 28.60
C THR A 297 2.72 9.27 29.59
N ALA A 298 2.19 10.49 29.70
CA ALA A 298 2.67 11.50 30.64
C ALA A 298 2.75 10.94 32.08
N PRO A 299 3.85 11.19 32.81
CA PRO A 299 4.88 12.21 32.56
C PRO A 299 5.99 11.83 31.57
N SER A 300 6.00 10.59 31.10
CA SER A 300 7.10 10.01 30.34
C SER A 300 7.26 10.60 28.93
N ARG A 301 8.49 10.56 28.41
CA ARG A 301 8.83 11.07 27.07
C ARG A 301 8.28 10.18 25.96
N LEU A 302 7.55 10.80 25.03
CA LEU A 302 7.00 10.17 23.82
C LEU A 302 6.10 8.97 24.11
N PHE A 303 6.14 7.94 23.26
CA PHE A 303 5.12 6.90 23.16
C PHE A 303 5.65 5.64 22.44
N LYS A 304 4.78 4.72 22.01
CA LYS A 304 5.13 3.46 21.30
C LYS A 304 6.20 3.63 20.21
N CYS A 305 7.02 2.59 20.03
CA CYS A 305 8.15 2.53 19.09
C CYS A 305 9.34 3.43 19.45
N TYR A 306 9.33 4.09 20.61
CA TYR A 306 10.48 4.80 21.15
C TYR A 306 11.04 4.05 22.38
N PRO A 307 12.36 4.06 22.60
CA PRO A 307 12.99 3.41 23.76
C PRO A 307 12.99 4.32 25.02
N SER A 308 12.41 5.52 24.93
CA SER A 308 12.10 6.39 26.07
C SER A 308 11.04 5.75 26.99
N GLU A 309 10.92 6.22 28.22
CA GLU A 309 9.96 5.67 29.21
C GLU A 309 8.52 5.67 28.66
N GLY A 310 8.13 6.63 27.81
CA GLY A 310 6.79 6.66 27.23
C GLY A 310 6.49 5.50 26.28
N GLY A 311 7.51 4.82 25.74
CA GLY A 311 7.36 3.66 24.88
C GLY A 311 7.50 2.30 25.60
N ILE A 312 8.22 2.25 26.73
CA ILE A 312 8.58 0.99 27.40
C ILE A 312 8.02 0.85 28.83
N LEU A 313 7.65 1.94 29.51
CA LEU A 313 6.99 1.88 30.82
C LEU A 313 5.49 1.71 30.61
N VAL A 314 4.97 0.55 31.03
CA VAL A 314 3.57 0.16 30.82
C VAL A 314 2.86 -0.14 32.14
N PRO A 315 1.53 0.07 32.22
CA PRO A 315 0.77 -0.36 33.39
C PRO A 315 0.78 -1.88 33.49
N CYS A 316 0.97 -2.39 34.71
CA CYS A 316 0.84 -3.80 35.06
C CYS A 316 0.06 -3.90 36.37
N VAL A 317 -1.01 -4.70 36.36
CA VAL A 317 -1.86 -4.98 37.53
C VAL A 317 -1.80 -6.48 37.79
N ILE A 318 -1.51 -6.83 39.04
CA ILE A 318 -1.37 -8.22 39.47
C ILE A 318 -2.38 -8.49 40.59
N LYS A 319 -3.19 -9.54 40.41
CA LYS A 319 -3.89 -10.20 41.51
C LYS A 319 -3.18 -11.51 41.79
N PRO A 320 -2.49 -11.66 42.92
CA PRO A 320 -1.85 -12.93 43.26
C PRO A 320 -2.88 -13.95 43.74
N PRO A 321 -2.53 -15.25 43.81
CA PRO A 321 -3.36 -16.22 44.49
C PRO A 321 -3.49 -15.85 45.99
N VAL A 322 -4.64 -16.16 46.57
CA VAL A 322 -4.96 -15.81 47.95
C VAL A 322 -3.98 -16.52 48.90
N ASN A 323 -3.48 -15.79 49.90
CA ASN A 323 -2.48 -16.27 50.87
C ASN A 323 -1.11 -16.65 50.27
N THR A 324 -0.81 -16.31 49.01
CA THR A 324 0.51 -16.57 48.41
C THR A 324 1.51 -15.45 48.67
N PHE A 325 1.09 -14.20 48.52
CA PHE A 325 1.92 -13.02 48.79
C PHE A 325 1.17 -12.06 49.72
N SER A 326 1.93 -11.33 50.55
CA SER A 326 1.37 -10.35 51.49
C SER A 326 1.45 -8.94 50.90
N PHE A 327 0.42 -8.55 50.14
CA PHE A 327 0.26 -7.18 49.63
C PHE A 327 -1.04 -6.56 50.10
N GLU A 328 -0.99 -5.28 50.44
CA GLU A 328 -2.20 -4.48 50.63
C GLU A 328 -2.88 -4.27 49.27
N PRO A 329 -4.16 -4.64 49.11
CA PRO A 329 -4.88 -4.39 47.86
C PRO A 329 -4.83 -2.91 47.46
N GLY A 330 -4.46 -2.63 46.20
CA GLY A 330 -4.30 -1.27 45.69
C GLY A 330 -2.96 -0.60 46.03
N SER A 331 -2.03 -1.31 46.66
CA SER A 331 -0.64 -0.84 46.82
C SER A 331 0.12 -0.80 45.49
N PHE A 332 1.15 0.04 45.43
CA PHE A 332 2.04 0.16 44.29
C PHE A 332 3.41 -0.43 44.61
N ASN A 333 3.95 -1.21 43.68
CA ASN A 333 5.33 -1.67 43.73
C ASN A 333 6.19 -0.80 42.82
N ARG A 334 7.29 -0.24 43.35
CA ARG A 334 8.23 0.63 42.62
C ARG A 334 9.51 -0.08 42.22
N SER A 335 9.65 -1.36 42.53
CA SER A 335 10.79 -2.15 42.12
C SER A 335 10.85 -2.21 40.60
N PHE A 336 12.05 -1.99 40.07
CA PHE A 336 12.31 -2.15 38.66
C PHE A 336 12.07 -3.62 38.28
N THR A 337 11.30 -3.82 37.22
CA THR A 337 10.90 -5.11 36.68
C THR A 337 10.81 -5.00 35.17
N THR A 338 10.86 -6.15 34.49
CA THR A 338 10.69 -6.23 33.04
C THR A 338 9.72 -7.37 32.68
N VAL A 339 9.23 -7.34 31.44
CA VAL A 339 8.39 -8.43 30.92
C VAL A 339 9.13 -9.78 30.85
N MET A 340 10.47 -9.79 30.90
CA MET A 340 11.26 -11.03 30.92
C MET A 340 11.12 -11.79 32.24
N ASP A 341 10.66 -11.13 33.30
CA ASP A 341 10.58 -11.69 34.65
C ASP A 341 9.36 -12.61 34.85
N PHE A 342 8.39 -12.57 33.94
CA PHE A 342 7.18 -13.41 34.05
C PHE A 342 7.48 -14.90 33.96
N VAL A 343 8.33 -15.31 33.01
CA VAL A 343 8.68 -16.74 32.84
C VAL A 343 9.32 -17.33 34.10
N PRO A 344 10.41 -16.79 34.66
CA PRO A 344 11.00 -17.34 35.87
C PRO A 344 10.05 -17.26 37.07
N THR A 345 9.26 -16.19 37.19
CA THR A 345 8.27 -16.05 38.26
C THR A 345 7.19 -17.12 38.20
N ILE A 346 6.58 -17.32 37.03
CA ILE A 346 5.50 -18.30 36.85
C ILE A 346 6.02 -19.72 37.03
N LEU A 347 7.22 -20.03 36.52
CA LEU A 347 7.84 -21.34 36.71
C LEU A 347 8.15 -21.63 38.17
N GLU A 348 8.69 -20.65 38.91
CA GLU A 348 8.95 -20.82 40.35
C GLU A 348 7.64 -20.99 41.14
N MET A 349 6.61 -20.21 40.85
CA MET A 349 5.28 -20.39 41.44
C MET A 349 4.66 -21.75 41.11
N ALA A 350 4.94 -22.28 39.92
CA ALA A 350 4.50 -23.60 39.48
C ALA A 350 5.34 -24.75 40.11
N GLY A 351 6.41 -24.45 40.84
CA GLY A 351 7.36 -25.43 41.37
C GLY A 351 8.22 -26.10 40.31
N ILE A 352 8.39 -25.45 39.14
CA ILE A 352 9.15 -25.97 38.00
C ILE A 352 10.54 -25.31 38.01
N PRO A 353 11.63 -26.07 38.24
CA PRO A 353 12.96 -25.50 38.25
C PRO A 353 13.40 -25.07 36.85
N LEU A 354 14.07 -23.92 36.76
CA LEU A 354 14.77 -23.54 35.54
C LEU A 354 15.90 -24.55 35.24
N PRO A 355 16.09 -24.96 33.97
CA PRO A 355 17.15 -25.89 33.67
C PRO A 355 18.54 -25.23 33.82
N PRO A 356 19.61 -26.01 34.09
CA PRO A 356 20.94 -25.46 34.36
C PRO A 356 21.46 -24.58 33.22
N ILE A 357 22.10 -23.47 33.57
CA ILE A 357 22.71 -22.54 32.62
C ILE A 357 24.15 -22.97 32.33
N THR A 358 24.51 -22.97 31.06
CA THR A 358 25.88 -23.14 30.57
C THR A 358 26.34 -21.88 29.85
N GLN A 359 27.61 -21.52 30.05
CA GLN A 359 28.22 -20.37 29.37
C GLN A 359 28.89 -20.86 28.09
N LYS A 360 28.36 -20.46 26.94
CA LYS A 360 28.86 -20.88 25.63
C LYS A 360 29.46 -19.70 24.89
N LYS A 361 30.72 -19.84 24.45
CA LYS A 361 31.31 -18.92 23.49
C LYS A 361 30.65 -19.14 22.13
N VAL A 362 29.93 -18.14 21.65
CA VAL A 362 29.25 -18.18 20.37
C VAL A 362 30.07 -17.37 19.38
N SER A 363 30.50 -18.01 18.30
CA SER A 363 31.10 -17.31 17.17
C SER A 363 29.98 -16.58 16.45
N ILE A 364 29.96 -15.25 16.55
CA ILE A 364 29.07 -14.42 15.72
C ILE A 364 29.88 -14.01 14.49
N PRO A 365 29.53 -14.48 13.28
CA PRO A 365 30.30 -14.22 12.05
C PRO A 365 30.53 -12.74 11.74
N SER A 366 29.65 -11.87 12.22
CA SER A 366 29.69 -10.42 11.99
C SER A 366 30.60 -9.63 12.93
N THR A 367 31.21 -10.26 13.95
CA THR A 367 32.08 -9.54 14.88
C THR A 367 33.39 -10.30 15.15
N LYS A 368 34.50 -9.55 15.31
CA LYS A 368 35.78 -10.12 15.78
C LYS A 368 35.73 -10.54 17.26
N ARG A 369 34.63 -10.26 17.97
CA ARG A 369 34.42 -10.62 19.36
C ARG A 369 33.65 -11.95 19.43
N THR A 370 34.04 -12.82 20.35
CA THR A 370 33.34 -14.08 20.62
C THR A 370 32.52 -13.91 21.89
N PRO A 371 31.25 -13.47 21.82
CA PRO A 371 30.41 -13.34 23.01
C PRO A 371 30.27 -14.67 23.74
N THR A 372 30.08 -14.56 25.05
CA THR A 372 29.62 -15.68 25.85
C THR A 372 28.11 -15.51 26.04
N ARG A 373 27.32 -16.52 25.68
CA ARG A 373 25.87 -16.55 25.88
C ARG A 373 25.51 -17.55 26.96
N SER A 374 24.51 -17.20 27.76
CA SER A 374 23.84 -18.11 28.70
C SER A 374 22.88 -19.00 27.92
N MET A 375 23.19 -20.30 27.87
CA MET A 375 22.43 -21.33 27.16
C MET A 375 21.89 -22.38 28.13
N THR A 376 20.86 -23.09 27.73
CA THR A 376 20.32 -24.25 28.44
C THR A 376 19.77 -25.29 27.45
N THR A 377 19.26 -26.42 27.95
CA THR A 377 18.71 -27.50 27.10
C THR A 377 17.23 -27.68 27.38
N PHE A 378 16.42 -27.73 26.32
CA PHE A 378 14.99 -28.00 26.39
C PHE A 378 14.59 -28.97 25.30
N ARG A 379 13.85 -30.05 25.60
CA ARG A 379 13.45 -31.10 24.62
C ARG A 379 14.59 -31.57 23.69
N GLY A 380 15.82 -31.67 24.22
CA GLY A 380 17.01 -32.12 23.47
C GLY A 380 17.66 -31.07 22.56
N ARG A 381 17.10 -29.86 22.44
CA ARG A 381 17.72 -28.72 21.73
C ARG A 381 18.39 -27.75 22.71
N GLU A 382 19.44 -27.09 22.23
CA GLU A 382 20.08 -25.98 22.93
C GLU A 382 19.24 -24.71 22.72
N VAL A 383 18.92 -23.99 23.78
CA VAL A 383 18.10 -22.77 23.76
C VAL A 383 18.72 -21.70 24.65
N HIS A 384 18.40 -20.42 24.41
CA HIS A 384 18.79 -19.31 25.26
C HIS A 384 18.18 -19.44 26.65
N ALA A 385 19.01 -19.22 27.67
CA ALA A 385 18.54 -19.16 29.03
C ALA A 385 17.66 -17.92 29.26
N VAL A 386 16.74 -18.05 30.21
CA VAL A 386 15.97 -16.93 30.75
C VAL A 386 16.93 -15.87 31.30
N ARG A 387 16.68 -14.60 30.96
CA ARG A 387 17.39 -13.41 31.46
C ARG A 387 16.64 -12.70 32.58
N GLY A 388 15.31 -12.84 32.63
CA GLY A 388 14.51 -12.25 33.70
C GLY A 388 14.81 -12.86 35.07
N VAL A 389 14.35 -12.18 36.11
CA VAL A 389 14.51 -12.59 37.50
C VAL A 389 13.15 -12.88 38.11
N SER A 390 13.03 -13.97 38.87
CA SER A 390 11.77 -14.31 39.55
C SER A 390 11.42 -13.28 40.63
N TRP A 391 10.16 -12.90 40.71
CA TRP A 391 9.63 -12.03 41.75
C TRP A 391 9.37 -12.75 43.07
N VAL A 392 9.28 -14.08 43.07
CA VAL A 392 8.87 -14.90 44.22
C VAL A 392 9.72 -14.64 45.46
N PRO A 393 11.07 -14.59 45.41
CA PRO A 393 11.88 -14.35 46.59
C PRO A 393 11.53 -13.03 47.30
N PHE A 394 11.23 -11.98 46.52
CA PHE A 394 10.83 -10.70 47.08
C PHE A 394 9.37 -10.71 47.56
N PHE A 395 8.46 -11.26 46.77
CA PHE A 395 7.02 -11.18 47.03
C PHE A 395 6.55 -12.14 48.14
N ALA A 396 7.18 -13.31 48.28
CA ALA A 396 6.85 -14.30 49.30
C ALA A 396 7.65 -14.09 50.60
N ASP A 397 8.97 -13.89 50.48
CA ASP A 397 9.88 -13.91 51.63
C ASP A 397 10.40 -12.52 52.02
N GLY A 398 10.07 -11.47 51.26
CA GLY A 398 10.63 -10.12 51.46
C GLY A 398 12.12 -10.03 51.15
N LYS A 399 12.71 -11.05 50.49
CA LYS A 399 14.14 -11.07 50.16
C LYS A 399 14.42 -10.09 49.04
N LYS A 400 15.14 -9.02 49.37
CA LYS A 400 15.60 -8.03 48.40
C LYS A 400 17.00 -8.38 47.90
N VAL A 401 17.26 -8.12 46.62
CA VAL A 401 18.62 -8.17 46.05
C VAL A 401 19.50 -7.07 46.66
N GLU A 402 18.95 -5.86 46.80
CA GLU A 402 19.60 -4.71 47.45
C GLU A 402 18.66 -4.05 48.46
N ASP A 403 19.22 -3.36 49.46
CA ASP A 403 18.45 -2.57 50.42
C ASP A 403 18.02 -1.20 49.83
N ASP A 404 17.41 -1.26 48.64
CA ASP A 404 16.74 -0.17 47.93
C ASP A 404 15.44 -0.73 47.34
N GLU A 405 14.31 -0.07 47.60
CA GLU A 405 13.00 -0.54 47.13
C GLU A 405 12.88 -0.59 45.60
N ARG A 406 13.62 0.25 44.88
CA ARG A 406 13.66 0.24 43.41
C ARG A 406 14.48 -0.92 42.86
N TRP A 407 15.45 -1.42 43.63
CA TRP A 407 16.37 -2.48 43.23
C TRP A 407 16.17 -3.75 44.08
N ALA A 408 14.95 -3.98 44.53
CA ALA A 408 14.61 -5.14 45.36
C ALA A 408 14.61 -6.46 44.56
N ILE A 409 14.36 -6.42 43.25
CA ILE A 409 14.23 -7.61 42.38
C ILE A 409 15.45 -7.78 41.47
N HIS A 410 15.89 -6.70 40.82
CA HIS A 410 17.08 -6.67 39.98
C HIS A 410 18.21 -5.92 40.70
N SER A 411 19.47 -6.28 40.46
CA SER A 411 20.59 -5.49 40.98
C SER A 411 20.70 -4.15 40.26
N SER A 412 20.99 -3.07 40.99
CA SER A 412 21.29 -1.76 40.39
C SER A 412 22.57 -1.76 39.55
N THR A 413 23.40 -2.80 39.67
CA THR A 413 24.61 -2.97 38.87
C THR A 413 24.38 -3.69 37.55
N GLU A 414 23.21 -4.30 37.36
CA GLU A 414 22.86 -5.05 36.16
C GLU A 414 22.39 -4.10 35.03
N PRO A 415 23.03 -4.15 33.85
CA PRO A 415 22.57 -3.38 32.70
C PRO A 415 21.44 -4.10 31.96
N ILE A 416 20.34 -3.40 31.71
CA ILE A 416 19.22 -3.87 30.89
C ILE A 416 19.09 -2.98 29.66
N GLY A 417 19.07 -3.59 28.48
CA GLY A 417 18.98 -2.89 27.21
C GLY A 417 17.65 -3.09 26.48
N TRP A 418 17.37 -2.17 25.57
CA TRP A 418 16.28 -2.23 24.61
C TRP A 418 16.77 -1.73 23.26
N GLU A 419 16.37 -2.42 22.18
CA GLU A 419 16.56 -1.93 20.81
C GLU A 419 15.35 -2.28 19.97
N LEU A 420 14.87 -1.31 19.19
CA LEU A 420 13.97 -1.56 18.07
C LEU A 420 14.08 -0.41 17.07
N PHE A 421 14.11 -0.73 15.77
CA PHE A 421 14.20 0.25 14.67
C PHE A 421 15.46 1.14 14.70
N ALA A 422 16.59 0.59 15.14
CA ALA A 422 17.84 1.30 15.38
C ALA A 422 17.70 2.43 16.40
N ARG A 423 16.79 2.26 17.37
CA ARG A 423 16.61 3.14 18.52
C ARG A 423 16.96 2.34 19.77
N GLY A 424 17.93 2.83 20.51
CA GLY A 424 18.50 2.12 21.64
C GLY A 424 18.16 2.78 22.97
N ALA A 425 18.05 1.97 24.02
CA ALA A 425 18.22 2.43 25.38
C ALA A 425 18.96 1.39 26.20
N LEU A 426 19.66 1.85 27.24
CA LEU A 426 20.19 0.97 28.27
C LEU A 426 20.07 1.64 29.62
N ARG A 427 19.57 0.89 30.59
CA ARG A 427 19.47 1.29 31.99
C ARG A 427 20.46 0.49 32.82
N LYS A 428 21.19 1.17 33.68
CA LYS A 428 22.02 0.57 34.74
C LYS A 428 21.82 1.38 36.01
N GLY A 429 21.14 0.80 36.98
CA GLY A 429 20.73 1.53 38.17
C GLY A 429 19.79 2.68 37.79
N ASP A 430 19.94 3.80 38.50
CA ASP A 430 19.15 5.01 38.31
C ASP A 430 19.46 5.76 37.00
N TRP A 431 20.44 5.30 36.24
CA TRP A 431 20.91 5.93 35.01
C TRP A 431 20.41 5.20 33.77
N LYS A 432 20.02 5.97 32.76
CA LYS A 432 19.59 5.47 31.46
C LYS A 432 20.20 6.28 30.33
N ILE A 433 20.71 5.62 29.31
CA ILE A 433 21.06 6.26 28.04
C ILE A 433 19.98 5.97 27.00
N VAL A 434 19.73 6.93 26.11
CA VAL A 434 18.74 6.81 25.04
C VAL A 434 19.32 7.33 23.72
N HIS A 435 19.04 6.62 22.62
CA HIS A 435 19.47 6.97 21.27
C HIS A 435 18.33 6.85 20.27
N PHE A 436 18.01 7.96 19.61
CA PHE A 436 17.25 8.00 18.37
C PHE A 436 17.51 9.32 17.63
N SER A 437 17.19 9.35 16.33
CA SER A 437 17.63 10.44 15.45
C SER A 437 16.99 11.80 15.77
N ARG A 438 17.71 12.88 15.45
CA ARG A 438 17.22 14.28 15.58
C ARG A 438 15.88 14.54 14.91
N LYS A 439 15.63 13.91 13.77
CA LYS A 439 14.35 14.02 13.05
C LYS A 439 13.16 13.52 13.85
N ARG A 440 13.40 12.71 14.89
CA ARG A 440 12.38 12.10 15.75
C ARG A 440 12.41 12.65 17.18
N GLY A 441 13.13 13.75 17.42
CA GLY A 441 13.18 14.43 18.73
C GLY A 441 14.32 14.00 19.67
N GLY A 442 15.28 13.19 19.20
CA GLY A 442 16.48 12.84 19.96
C GLY A 442 17.71 13.67 19.56
N VAL A 443 18.91 13.28 20.00
CA VAL A 443 20.17 13.97 19.60
C VAL A 443 20.96 13.23 18.52
N GLY A 444 20.56 11.99 18.20
CA GLY A 444 21.34 11.07 17.38
C GLY A 444 21.56 11.53 15.94
N ILE A 445 22.79 11.33 15.47
CA ILE A 445 23.19 11.43 14.05
C ILE A 445 23.88 10.11 13.71
N ASP A 446 23.27 9.34 12.81
CA ASP A 446 23.68 7.98 12.47
C ASP A 446 23.76 7.07 13.72
N ASP A 447 24.94 6.55 14.04
CA ASP A 447 25.16 5.57 15.12
C ASP A 447 25.73 6.25 16.39
N GLU A 448 25.88 7.58 16.36
CA GLU A 448 26.42 8.42 17.43
C GLU A 448 25.37 9.38 17.99
N GLY A 449 25.62 9.87 19.21
CA GLY A 449 24.76 10.83 19.89
C GLY A 449 23.75 10.16 20.82
N TRP A 450 24.17 9.99 22.08
CA TRP A 450 23.36 9.44 23.16
C TRP A 450 23.01 10.54 24.17
N GLU A 451 21.76 10.55 24.62
CA GLU A 451 21.33 11.35 25.77
C GLU A 451 21.47 10.49 27.04
N LEU A 452 21.83 11.12 28.16
CA LEU A 452 21.98 10.47 29.46
C LEU A 452 21.00 11.08 30.47
N PHE A 453 20.23 10.23 31.15
CA PHE A 453 19.23 10.65 32.13
C PHE A 453 19.43 9.93 33.48
N ASN A 454 19.17 10.65 34.57
CA ASN A 454 18.96 10.05 35.89
C ASN A 454 17.46 9.86 36.10
N ILE A 455 16.92 8.76 35.60
CA ILE A 455 15.46 8.51 35.53
C ILE A 455 14.80 8.33 36.90
N ALA A 456 15.59 8.10 37.94
CA ALA A 456 15.11 8.13 39.32
C ALA A 456 14.67 9.53 39.79
N LYS A 457 15.35 10.58 39.30
CA LYS A 457 15.05 11.98 39.62
C LYS A 457 14.26 12.65 38.50
N ASP A 458 14.48 12.22 37.27
CA ASP A 458 13.89 12.75 36.05
C ASP A 458 13.21 11.62 35.24
N PRO A 459 12.07 11.09 35.72
CA PRO A 459 11.33 10.04 35.01
C PRO A 459 10.73 10.54 33.68
N GLY A 460 10.74 11.86 33.45
CA GLY A 460 10.33 12.47 32.19
C GLY A 460 11.41 12.49 31.12
N GLU A 461 12.67 12.12 31.44
CA GLU A 461 13.80 12.20 30.50
C GLU A 461 13.90 13.61 29.86
N THR A 462 13.88 14.63 30.70
CA THR A 462 13.78 16.06 30.34
C THR A 462 15.11 16.80 30.35
N GLU A 463 16.09 16.34 31.13
CA GLU A 463 17.41 16.97 31.23
C GLU A 463 18.51 15.99 30.77
N ASP A 464 19.10 16.26 29.60
CA ASP A 464 20.24 15.49 29.09
C ASP A 464 21.53 15.86 29.84
N LEU A 465 22.05 14.88 30.59
CA LEU A 465 23.25 14.97 31.40
C LEU A 465 24.51 14.48 30.67
N ALA A 466 24.44 14.11 29.39
CA ALA A 466 25.56 13.52 28.66
C ALA A 466 26.84 14.40 28.70
N SER A 467 26.67 15.72 28.62
CA SER A 467 27.80 16.67 28.69
C SER A 467 28.26 16.95 30.13
N ALA A 468 27.36 16.84 31.11
CA ALA A 468 27.65 17.11 32.52
C ALA A 468 28.29 15.90 33.22
N GLU A 469 27.95 14.69 32.80
CA GLU A 469 28.36 13.41 33.40
C GLU A 469 29.00 12.47 32.35
N PRO A 470 30.08 12.89 31.65
CA PRO A 470 30.65 12.14 30.53
C PRO A 470 31.23 10.79 30.95
N GLU A 471 31.75 10.65 32.17
CA GLU A 471 32.25 9.37 32.69
C GLU A 471 31.12 8.36 32.87
N LYS A 472 29.95 8.82 33.35
CA LYS A 472 28.76 7.98 33.49
C LYS A 472 28.22 7.57 32.12
N LEU A 473 28.22 8.48 31.15
CA LEU A 473 27.84 8.16 29.79
C LEU A 473 28.75 7.06 29.21
N GLN A 474 30.07 7.18 29.35
CA GLN A 474 31.02 6.16 28.88
C GLN A 474 30.84 4.80 29.56
N GLU A 475 30.50 4.79 30.85
CA GLU A 475 30.16 3.55 31.56
C GLU A 475 28.94 2.85 30.92
N LEU A 476 27.84 3.57 30.68
CA LEU A 476 26.64 2.99 30.09
C LEU A 476 26.84 2.60 28.62
N LEU A 477 27.66 3.34 27.86
CA LEU A 477 28.05 2.97 26.50
C LEU A 477 28.85 1.67 26.45
N ALA A 478 29.75 1.43 27.42
CA ALA A 478 30.45 0.15 27.52
C ALA A 478 29.49 -1.01 27.82
N CYS A 479 28.47 -0.77 28.65
CA CYS A 479 27.38 -1.74 28.86
C CYS A 479 26.53 -1.95 27.61
N TRP A 480 26.30 -0.91 26.81
CA TRP A 480 25.57 -0.99 25.56
C TRP A 480 26.29 -1.87 24.54
N ASP A 481 27.59 -1.66 24.37
CA ASP A 481 28.44 -2.50 23.52
C ASP A 481 28.36 -3.98 23.91
N GLN A 482 28.34 -4.25 25.22
CA GLN A 482 28.17 -5.60 25.76
C GLN A 482 26.79 -6.18 25.43
N TYR A 483 25.72 -5.41 25.65
CA TYR A 483 24.34 -5.80 25.34
C TYR A 483 24.15 -6.11 23.84
N VAL A 484 24.67 -5.25 22.97
CA VAL A 484 24.67 -5.45 21.51
C VAL A 484 25.32 -6.78 21.13
N VAL A 485 26.49 -7.07 21.72
CA VAL A 485 27.25 -8.28 21.44
C VAL A 485 26.58 -9.54 22.00
N GLU A 486 26.03 -9.48 23.21
CA GLU A 486 25.32 -10.60 23.85
C GLU A 486 24.06 -10.99 23.07
N CYS A 487 23.24 -10.01 22.72
CA CYS A 487 21.95 -10.21 22.07
C CYS A 487 22.06 -10.33 20.54
N GLY A 488 23.24 -10.06 19.96
CA GLY A 488 23.44 -10.13 18.50
C GLY A 488 22.76 -8.99 17.74
N ILE A 489 22.69 -7.81 18.35
CA ILE A 489 21.95 -6.66 17.81
C ILE A 489 22.64 -6.10 16.57
N VAL A 490 21.84 -5.85 15.54
CA VAL A 490 22.25 -5.14 14.33
C VAL A 490 22.13 -3.64 14.58
N TRP A 491 23.14 -3.06 15.22
CA TRP A 491 23.12 -1.69 15.71
C TRP A 491 23.34 -0.62 14.64
N GLY A 492 22.65 0.53 14.77
CA GLY A 492 22.96 1.75 14.01
C GLY A 492 22.27 1.85 12.64
N GLU A 493 21.81 3.03 12.21
CA GLU A 493 21.00 3.24 10.99
C GLU A 493 21.70 2.76 9.71
N THR A 494 23.03 2.65 9.76
CA THR A 494 23.81 2.20 8.62
C THR A 494 24.04 0.68 8.65
N ALA A 495 24.38 0.02 9.77
CA ALA A 495 25.01 -1.31 9.77
C ALA A 495 24.47 -2.38 8.77
N VAL A 496 25.39 -2.95 7.99
CA VAL A 496 25.21 -4.11 7.10
C VAL A 496 26.31 -5.10 7.50
N ALA A 497 25.99 -6.37 7.67
CA ALA A 497 26.99 -7.40 8.02
C ALA A 497 26.90 -8.56 7.03
N PRO A 498 28.03 -9.14 6.59
CA PRO A 498 28.04 -10.28 5.68
C PRO A 498 27.52 -11.55 6.37
N GLY A 499 26.64 -12.29 5.71
CA GLY A 499 25.77 -13.34 6.29
C GLY A 499 26.36 -14.75 6.39
N LEU A 500 25.61 -15.61 7.08
CA LEU A 500 25.66 -17.08 7.06
C LEU A 500 24.83 -17.63 5.90
N SER A 501 25.01 -18.91 5.57
CA SER A 501 24.51 -19.53 4.35
C SER A 501 23.00 -19.82 4.30
N GLN A 502 22.44 -19.80 3.09
CA GLN A 502 21.04 -19.92 2.65
C GLN A 502 20.35 -21.24 3.02
N ASP A 503 21.09 -22.24 3.49
CA ASP A 503 20.63 -23.63 3.63
C ASP A 503 19.79 -23.89 4.90
N GLU A 504 19.54 -22.89 5.75
CA GLU A 504 18.82 -23.05 7.04
C GLU A 504 17.43 -22.37 7.07
N ALA A 505 16.89 -21.89 5.95
CA ALA A 505 15.57 -21.23 5.88
C ALA A 505 14.40 -22.24 5.72
N PRO A 506 13.45 -22.37 6.68
CA PRO A 506 12.34 -23.32 6.58
C PRO A 506 11.18 -22.85 5.68
N GLU A 507 10.46 -23.82 5.11
CA GLU A 507 9.38 -23.68 4.10
C GLU A 507 8.05 -23.09 4.62
N PHE A 508 7.45 -22.20 3.80
CA PHE A 508 6.15 -21.54 4.02
C PHE A 508 4.94 -22.46 3.76
N TRP A 509 3.72 -21.98 4.00
CA TRP A 509 2.48 -22.72 3.71
C TRP A 509 2.27 -22.81 2.20
N GLU A 510 2.05 -24.01 1.68
CA GLU A 510 2.09 -24.34 0.24
C GLU A 510 1.05 -23.58 -0.60
N ASP A 511 -0.02 -23.09 0.00
CA ASP A 511 -1.11 -22.40 -0.71
C ASP A 511 -0.87 -20.87 -0.88
N GLU A 512 0.16 -20.32 -0.22
CA GLU A 512 0.63 -18.94 -0.42
C GLU A 512 2.05 -18.88 -1.00
N LEU A 513 2.68 -20.04 -1.23
CA LEU A 513 4.04 -20.16 -1.75
C LEU A 513 4.16 -19.80 -3.22
N ASP A 514 3.15 -20.04 -4.07
CA ASP A 514 3.25 -19.67 -5.49
C ASP A 514 3.05 -18.17 -5.73
N LEU A 515 2.31 -17.50 -4.85
CA LEU A 515 2.17 -16.04 -4.85
C LEU A 515 3.39 -15.32 -4.29
N GLN A 516 4.17 -15.96 -3.39
CA GLN A 516 5.41 -15.38 -2.86
C GLN A 516 6.66 -15.80 -3.63
N LYS A 517 6.70 -17.00 -4.24
CA LYS A 517 7.81 -17.46 -5.11
C LYS A 517 7.93 -16.64 -6.40
N SER A 518 6.87 -16.00 -6.85
CA SER A 518 6.90 -15.08 -7.99
C SER A 518 7.48 -13.69 -7.65
N TRP A 519 7.78 -13.39 -6.37
CA TRP A 519 8.16 -12.05 -5.91
C TRP A 519 9.66 -11.85 -5.59
N MET A 520 10.54 -12.86 -5.76
CA MET A 520 12.01 -12.72 -5.50
C MET A 520 12.95 -13.42 -6.52
N GLY A 521 12.61 -13.51 -7.80
CA GLY A 521 13.36 -14.34 -8.76
C GLY A 521 14.83 -13.94 -9.04
N ALA A 522 15.82 -14.77 -8.64
CA ALA A 522 16.84 -15.41 -9.51
C ALA A 522 17.81 -16.37 -8.74
N LYS A 523 18.19 -17.46 -9.44
CA LYS A 523 18.63 -18.79 -8.97
C LYS A 523 20.14 -18.91 -8.62
N GLY A 524 20.55 -20.03 -8.01
CA GLY A 524 21.96 -20.35 -7.74
C GLY A 524 22.87 -20.09 -8.97
N GLY A 525 24.08 -19.53 -8.79
CA GLY A 525 24.82 -19.31 -7.55
C GLY A 525 25.19 -17.86 -7.28
N THR A 526 24.58 -17.26 -6.25
CA THR A 526 25.23 -16.38 -5.27
C THR A 526 24.25 -16.11 -4.13
N GLU A 527 24.80 -16.18 -2.93
CA GLU A 527 24.22 -15.78 -1.65
C GLU A 527 24.45 -14.27 -1.41
N PRO A 528 23.84 -13.64 -0.40
CA PRO A 528 22.65 -12.81 -0.55
C PRO A 528 22.95 -11.31 -0.29
N GLY A 529 22.43 -10.45 -1.17
CA GLY A 529 22.67 -9.00 -1.15
C GLY A 529 21.84 -8.27 -0.10
N THR A 530 22.44 -8.07 1.06
CA THR A 530 22.02 -7.14 2.09
C THR A 530 22.05 -5.67 1.62
N SER A 531 21.41 -4.82 2.42
CA SER A 531 20.99 -3.44 2.21
C SER A 531 22.14 -2.50 1.93
N ARG A 532 21.91 -1.48 1.09
CA ARG A 532 21.97 -0.06 1.47
C ARG A 532 21.68 0.80 0.25
N SER A 533 20.53 1.47 0.23
CA SER A 533 20.46 2.84 -0.29
C SER A 533 20.58 3.81 0.89
N ARG A 534 21.78 4.34 1.10
CA ARG A 534 21.94 5.75 1.46
C ARG A 534 22.91 6.37 0.45
N LEU A 535 22.32 7.23 -0.36
CA LEU A 535 22.81 8.51 -0.86
C LEU A 535 24.33 8.79 -0.77
N ALA A 536 24.84 9.09 -1.97
CA ALA A 536 25.91 10.04 -2.31
C ALA A 536 27.35 9.50 -2.14
N TRP A 537 28.25 9.48 -3.14
CA TRP A 537 28.83 10.63 -3.83
C TRP A 537 29.69 10.16 -5.03
N SER A 538 29.75 11.02 -6.06
CA SER A 538 30.85 11.25 -7.01
C SER A 538 31.54 10.10 -7.79
N LEU A 539 31.46 10.22 -9.12
CA LEU A 539 32.55 10.17 -10.11
C LEU A 539 33.59 9.01 -10.10
N VAL A 540 33.74 8.41 -11.28
CA VAL A 540 34.97 7.83 -11.91
C VAL A 540 35.04 6.29 -12.08
N SER A 541 34.83 5.90 -13.35
CA SER A 541 35.56 4.95 -14.24
C SER A 541 35.68 3.41 -14.00
N THR A 542 35.31 2.71 -15.08
CA THR A 542 36.01 1.61 -15.82
C THR A 542 35.98 0.13 -15.36
N SER A 543 35.32 -0.66 -16.22
CA SER A 543 35.81 -1.87 -16.94
C SER A 543 36.45 -3.05 -16.19
N SER A 544 35.85 -4.26 -16.30
CA SER A 544 36.33 -5.37 -17.16
C SER A 544 35.81 -6.78 -16.78
N CYS A 545 35.47 -7.55 -17.83
CA CYS A 545 35.57 -9.02 -17.99
C CYS A 545 34.49 -9.99 -17.45
N PHE A 546 33.57 -10.30 -18.37
CA PHE A 546 32.93 -11.61 -18.60
C PHE A 546 33.95 -12.72 -18.95
N ILE A 547 33.65 -13.99 -18.63
CA ILE A 547 33.70 -15.22 -19.49
C ILE A 547 33.75 -16.52 -18.62
N VAL A 548 33.00 -17.56 -19.06
CA VAL A 548 32.85 -18.96 -18.57
C VAL A 548 32.08 -19.10 -17.24
N ILE A 549 30.91 -19.75 -17.12
CA ILE A 549 30.60 -21.15 -17.46
C ILE A 549 29.11 -21.27 -17.83
N MET A 550 28.86 -21.70 -19.06
CA MET A 550 27.57 -22.11 -19.61
C MET A 550 27.81 -23.51 -20.20
N LYS A 551 27.17 -24.54 -19.64
CA LYS A 551 26.86 -25.88 -20.20
C LYS A 551 26.79 -26.90 -19.08
N ILE A 552 25.58 -27.44 -18.89
CA ILE A 552 25.17 -28.74 -18.32
C ILE A 552 23.96 -28.47 -17.42
N SER A 553 22.77 -28.53 -18.01
CA SER A 553 21.53 -29.08 -17.44
C SER A 553 20.39 -28.86 -18.45
N THR A 554 20.52 -29.51 -19.60
CA THR A 554 19.53 -29.50 -20.70
C THR A 554 18.67 -30.77 -20.72
N THR A 555 18.60 -31.54 -19.63
CA THR A 555 18.13 -32.94 -19.73
C THR A 555 17.17 -33.42 -18.64
N LEU A 556 16.50 -32.52 -17.90
CA LEU A 556 15.44 -32.92 -16.96
C LEU A 556 14.14 -32.09 -17.07
N ALA A 557 13.94 -31.40 -18.20
CA ALA A 557 12.66 -30.76 -18.55
C ALA A 557 11.83 -31.59 -19.56
N LEU A 558 12.28 -32.81 -19.88
CA LEU A 558 11.62 -33.70 -20.84
C LEU A 558 11.05 -34.94 -20.16
N THR A 559 10.33 -34.80 -19.04
CA THR A 559 9.56 -35.92 -18.44
C THR A 559 8.47 -35.52 -17.44
N LEU A 560 7.86 -34.34 -17.58
CA LEU A 560 6.54 -34.04 -16.99
C LEU A 560 5.58 -33.33 -17.95
N ALA A 561 5.92 -33.30 -19.25
CA ALA A 561 4.95 -33.15 -20.33
C ALA A 561 4.35 -34.52 -20.68
N THR A 562 3.70 -35.15 -19.71
CA THR A 562 2.75 -36.24 -19.96
C THR A 562 1.78 -36.30 -18.80
N VAL A 563 0.50 -36.10 -19.13
CA VAL A 563 -0.71 -36.16 -18.30
C VAL A 563 -1.09 -34.88 -17.54
N ALA A 564 -1.38 -33.79 -18.27
CA ALA A 564 -2.42 -32.85 -17.86
C ALA A 564 -3.79 -33.51 -18.08
N ASN A 565 -4.46 -33.93 -17.02
CA ASN A 565 -5.91 -34.08 -16.97
C ASN A 565 -6.45 -32.80 -16.32
N GLY A 566 -7.35 -32.00 -16.88
CA GLY A 566 -8.21 -32.19 -18.05
C GLY A 566 -9.54 -31.44 -17.87
N ALA A 567 -9.51 -30.12 -17.60
CA ALA A 567 -10.72 -29.31 -17.54
C ALA A 567 -10.49 -27.95 -18.23
N ASP A 568 -11.34 -27.63 -19.19
CA ASP A 568 -11.34 -26.35 -19.89
C ASP A 568 -11.74 -25.22 -18.92
N THR A 569 -11.24 -23.99 -19.14
CA THR A 569 -11.73 -22.81 -18.43
C THR A 569 -13.15 -22.51 -18.91
N VAL A 570 -14.14 -22.67 -18.03
CA VAL A 570 -15.54 -22.42 -18.38
C VAL A 570 -15.84 -20.92 -18.26
N VAL A 571 -16.27 -20.30 -19.37
CA VAL A 571 -16.82 -18.94 -19.41
C VAL A 571 -18.32 -19.03 -19.59
N ARG A 572 -19.07 -18.62 -18.55
CA ARG A 572 -20.54 -18.64 -18.55
C ARG A 572 -21.09 -17.37 -19.18
N VAL A 573 -21.36 -17.43 -20.48
CA VAL A 573 -21.94 -16.35 -21.28
C VAL A 573 -23.41 -16.13 -20.87
N PRO A 574 -23.77 -14.94 -20.35
CA PRO A 574 -25.14 -14.64 -19.94
C PRO A 574 -26.14 -14.76 -21.10
N ILE A 575 -27.28 -15.42 -20.85
CA ILE A 575 -28.36 -15.58 -21.84
C ILE A 575 -29.03 -14.23 -22.17
N ALA A 576 -29.11 -13.34 -21.19
CA ALA A 576 -29.63 -11.99 -21.35
C ALA A 576 -28.55 -10.98 -20.97
N GLN A 577 -28.67 -9.76 -21.50
CA GLN A 577 -27.82 -8.64 -21.10
C GLN A 577 -27.81 -8.47 -19.57
N PRO A 578 -26.63 -8.53 -18.93
CA PRO A 578 -26.51 -8.33 -17.49
C PRO A 578 -27.04 -6.95 -17.06
N PRO A 579 -27.70 -6.84 -15.89
CA PRO A 579 -28.06 -5.54 -15.31
C PRO A 579 -26.86 -4.64 -15.03
N THR A 580 -25.68 -5.24 -14.85
CA THR A 580 -24.41 -4.55 -14.63
C THR A 580 -23.84 -3.90 -15.90
N ALA A 581 -24.33 -4.29 -17.09
CA ALA A 581 -23.80 -3.80 -18.36
C ALA A 581 -24.03 -2.29 -18.52
N LYS A 582 -22.94 -1.56 -18.80
CA LYS A 582 -22.91 -0.09 -18.89
C LYS A 582 -22.98 0.36 -20.33
N LEU A 583 -23.81 1.36 -20.61
CA LEU A 583 -23.87 1.99 -21.92
C LEU A 583 -22.53 2.66 -22.22
N THR A 584 -21.99 2.40 -23.40
CA THR A 584 -20.71 2.93 -23.85
C THR A 584 -20.90 3.68 -25.16
N ASP A 585 -20.50 4.95 -25.21
CA ASP A 585 -20.56 5.77 -26.43
C ASP A 585 -19.61 5.19 -27.48
N SER A 586 -19.97 5.27 -28.77
CA SER A 586 -19.07 4.79 -29.82
C SER A 586 -17.77 5.59 -29.91
N ASN A 587 -17.74 6.82 -29.40
CA ASN A 587 -16.56 7.66 -29.25
C ASN A 587 -16.02 7.63 -27.80
N PHE A 588 -15.89 6.42 -27.23
CA PHE A 588 -15.39 6.18 -25.87
C PHE A 588 -13.89 6.48 -25.74
N ILE A 589 -13.09 6.13 -26.74
CA ILE A 589 -11.65 6.39 -26.76
C ILE A 589 -11.38 7.72 -27.45
N GLY A 590 -10.74 8.63 -26.73
CA GLY A 590 -10.18 9.87 -27.22
C GLY A 590 -8.65 9.85 -27.21
N MET A 591 -8.06 10.88 -27.81
CA MET A 591 -6.62 11.11 -27.88
C MET A 591 -6.28 12.35 -27.05
N SER A 592 -5.31 12.27 -26.15
CA SER A 592 -4.72 13.44 -25.48
C SER A 592 -3.35 13.72 -26.07
N PHE A 593 -3.11 14.94 -26.54
CA PHE A 593 -1.83 15.36 -27.11
C PHE A 593 -1.18 16.43 -26.25
N GLU A 594 0.12 16.27 -26.02
CA GLU A 594 0.94 17.28 -25.34
C GLU A 594 0.85 18.63 -26.07
N PHE A 595 0.54 19.68 -25.30
CA PHE A 595 0.13 20.98 -25.79
C PHE A 595 1.16 21.55 -26.76
N GLN A 596 2.43 21.61 -26.37
CA GLN A 596 3.51 22.14 -27.22
C GLN A 596 3.67 21.41 -28.56
N TYR A 597 3.28 20.14 -28.66
CA TYR A 597 3.48 19.31 -29.85
C TYR A 597 2.24 19.14 -30.71
N TRP A 598 1.08 19.61 -30.26
CA TRP A 598 -0.18 19.30 -30.92
C TRP A 598 -0.26 19.71 -32.41
N PRO A 599 0.38 20.80 -32.90
CA PRO A 599 0.38 21.09 -34.33
C PRO A 599 1.16 20.08 -35.16
N VAL A 600 2.08 19.32 -34.57
CA VAL A 600 2.75 18.21 -35.27
C VAL A 600 1.73 17.12 -35.63
N TYR A 601 0.73 16.90 -34.76
CA TYR A 601 -0.37 15.98 -35.01
C TYR A 601 -1.38 16.54 -36.01
N ALA A 602 -1.75 17.82 -35.90
CA ALA A 602 -2.74 18.42 -36.80
C ALA A 602 -2.18 18.82 -38.18
N GLY A 603 -0.90 19.16 -38.24
CA GLY A 603 -0.22 19.76 -39.38
C GLY A 603 0.26 21.20 -39.08
N ASN A 604 1.52 21.49 -39.39
CA ASN A 604 2.22 22.73 -39.04
C ASN A 604 1.81 23.97 -39.86
N ALA A 605 0.63 23.98 -40.48
CA ALA A 605 0.03 25.16 -41.09
C ALA A 605 -1.48 24.97 -41.29
N THR A 606 -2.23 26.07 -41.21
CA THR A 606 -3.66 26.10 -41.52
C THR A 606 -3.91 25.59 -42.95
N GLY A 607 -4.79 24.59 -43.09
CA GLY A 607 -5.11 23.97 -44.37
C GLY A 607 -4.06 22.98 -44.90
N LYS A 608 -3.02 22.66 -44.12
CA LYS A 608 -2.01 21.65 -44.46
C LYS A 608 -2.04 20.48 -43.46
N PRO A 609 -2.99 19.56 -43.60
CA PRO A 609 -3.16 18.48 -42.63
C PRO A 609 -2.00 17.50 -42.61
N ASN A 610 -1.72 16.95 -41.42
CA ASN A 610 -0.87 15.76 -41.31
C ASN A 610 -1.65 14.55 -41.85
N LYS A 611 -1.30 14.13 -43.08
CA LYS A 611 -2.01 13.06 -43.79
C LYS A 611 -1.97 11.72 -43.06
N TYR A 612 -0.86 11.40 -42.40
CA TYR A 612 -0.69 10.14 -41.69
C TYR A 612 -1.62 10.09 -40.47
N VAL A 613 -1.60 11.13 -39.64
CA VAL A 613 -2.48 11.23 -38.46
C VAL A 613 -3.95 11.20 -38.88
N ASN A 614 -4.33 11.96 -39.93
CA ASN A 614 -5.69 11.90 -40.44
C ASN A 614 -6.07 10.49 -40.86
N GLN A 615 -5.21 9.76 -41.60
CA GLN A 615 -5.51 8.39 -41.99
C GLN A 615 -5.76 7.47 -40.78
N LEU A 616 -4.97 7.58 -39.71
CA LEU A 616 -5.19 6.81 -38.49
C LEU A 616 -6.53 7.14 -37.82
N LEU A 617 -6.86 8.42 -37.69
CA LEU A 617 -8.14 8.84 -37.13
C LEU A 617 -9.33 8.41 -38.01
N GLU A 618 -9.15 8.36 -39.33
CA GLU A 618 -10.17 7.82 -40.25
C GLU A 618 -10.34 6.31 -40.10
N ASN A 619 -9.27 5.55 -39.86
CA ASN A 619 -9.40 4.12 -39.57
C ASN A 619 -10.27 3.88 -38.32
N LEU A 620 -10.08 4.68 -37.26
CA LEU A 620 -10.88 4.58 -36.04
C LEU A 620 -12.32 5.04 -36.27
N ARG A 621 -12.53 6.11 -37.05
CA ARG A 621 -13.87 6.52 -37.51
C ARG A 621 -14.59 5.41 -38.26
N ASP A 622 -13.88 4.65 -39.08
CA ASP A 622 -14.47 3.55 -39.83
C ASP A 622 -14.92 2.39 -38.94
N LEU A 623 -14.51 2.34 -37.67
CA LEU A 623 -14.96 1.36 -36.68
C LEU A 623 -16.12 1.89 -35.82
N THR A 624 -16.06 3.16 -35.41
CA THR A 624 -16.99 3.76 -34.43
C THR A 624 -18.04 4.68 -35.03
N GLY A 625 -17.86 5.06 -36.29
CA GLY A 625 -18.69 6.04 -37.02
C GLY A 625 -18.32 7.50 -36.77
N LYS A 626 -17.37 7.79 -35.87
CA LYS A 626 -16.91 9.15 -35.54
C LYS A 626 -15.39 9.18 -35.33
N PRO A 627 -14.68 10.23 -35.77
CA PRO A 627 -13.28 10.36 -35.40
C PRO A 627 -13.14 10.49 -33.87
N PRO A 628 -12.06 9.96 -33.27
CA PRO A 628 -11.79 10.09 -31.84
C PRO A 628 -11.86 11.54 -31.37
N ALA A 629 -12.40 11.77 -30.17
CA ALA A 629 -12.29 13.08 -29.54
C ALA A 629 -10.82 13.41 -29.22
N VAL A 630 -10.42 14.68 -29.32
CA VAL A 630 -9.06 15.15 -29.07
C VAL A 630 -9.04 16.11 -27.87
N ARG A 631 -8.16 15.84 -26.92
CA ARG A 631 -7.73 16.77 -25.87
C ARG A 631 -6.33 17.27 -26.21
N VAL A 632 -6.13 18.58 -26.14
CA VAL A 632 -4.82 19.21 -26.26
C VAL A 632 -4.49 19.82 -24.90
N GLY A 633 -3.52 19.23 -24.22
CA GLY A 633 -3.17 19.58 -22.84
C GLY A 633 -1.85 18.98 -22.38
N GLY A 634 -1.77 18.44 -21.17
CA GLY A 634 -0.50 17.93 -20.60
C GLY A 634 0.35 19.04 -20.00
N THR A 635 1.50 18.69 -19.41
CA THR A 635 2.28 19.59 -18.54
C THR A 635 2.65 20.93 -19.22
N SER A 636 2.92 20.93 -20.53
CA SER A 636 3.32 22.14 -21.27
C SER A 636 2.21 23.19 -21.42
N GLU A 637 0.94 22.87 -21.16
CA GLU A 637 -0.15 23.85 -21.23
C GLU A 637 -0.02 24.93 -20.14
N ASN A 638 0.48 24.56 -18.97
CA ASN A 638 0.44 25.38 -17.76
C ASN A 638 1.29 26.66 -17.91
N LEU A 639 2.28 26.65 -18.81
CA LEU A 639 3.22 27.75 -19.08
C LEU A 639 3.10 28.29 -20.51
N ALA A 640 1.99 28.02 -21.20
CA ALA A 640 1.75 28.56 -22.54
C ALA A 640 1.47 30.06 -22.48
N PHE A 641 2.08 30.84 -23.37
CA PHE A 641 1.88 32.29 -23.47
C PHE A 641 1.69 32.72 -24.93
N VAL A 642 0.88 33.76 -25.14
CA VAL A 642 0.53 34.27 -26.46
C VAL A 642 1.59 35.25 -26.94
N ASP A 643 2.14 34.98 -28.12
CA ASP A 643 3.07 35.88 -28.79
C ASP A 643 2.50 36.29 -30.16
N SER A 644 2.22 37.58 -30.31
CA SER A 644 1.63 38.16 -31.53
C SER A 644 2.59 38.17 -32.73
N GLU A 645 3.89 37.96 -32.53
CA GLU A 645 4.88 37.89 -33.61
C GLU A 645 4.84 36.53 -34.32
N PHE A 646 4.24 35.49 -33.72
CA PHE A 646 4.16 34.16 -34.32
C PHE A 646 2.81 33.84 -34.95
N GLN A 647 2.87 33.10 -36.07
CA GLN A 647 1.68 32.61 -36.73
C GLN A 647 1.14 31.33 -36.10
N LEU A 648 1.95 30.29 -35.87
CA LEU A 648 1.42 29.00 -35.41
C LEU A 648 2.02 28.54 -34.08
N TRP A 649 3.35 28.43 -33.96
CA TRP A 649 4.07 28.23 -32.70
C TRP A 649 5.56 28.34 -33.00
N ASN A 650 6.35 28.79 -32.03
CA ASN A 650 7.80 28.85 -32.20
C ASN A 650 8.50 28.29 -30.96
N SER A 651 9.22 27.18 -31.12
CA SER A 651 10.12 26.65 -30.12
C SER A 651 11.57 26.71 -30.63
N SER A 652 12.27 27.80 -30.33
CA SER A 652 13.73 27.91 -30.56
C SER A 652 14.58 26.92 -29.73
N HIS A 653 13.96 26.04 -28.94
CA HIS A 653 14.59 25.12 -27.98
C HIS A 653 14.32 23.62 -28.24
N LEU A 654 13.99 23.20 -29.47
CA LEU A 654 13.75 21.78 -29.80
C LEU A 654 14.92 20.84 -29.44
N SER A 655 16.14 21.37 -29.30
CA SER A 655 17.33 20.58 -28.93
C SER A 655 17.43 20.21 -27.45
N GLU A 656 16.67 20.84 -26.54
CA GLU A 656 16.74 20.58 -25.09
C GLU A 656 15.66 19.58 -24.59
N VAL A 657 14.70 19.19 -25.44
CA VAL A 657 13.52 18.39 -25.04
C VAL A 657 13.74 16.86 -25.18
N TYR A 658 14.94 16.42 -25.58
CA TYR A 658 15.34 15.00 -25.66
C TYR A 658 16.00 14.47 -24.37
N GLY A 659 15.77 15.14 -23.23
CA GLY A 659 16.29 14.74 -21.92
C GLY A 659 15.17 14.35 -20.95
N PRO A 660 15.50 13.64 -19.87
CA PRO A 660 14.53 13.26 -18.85
C PRO A 660 13.83 14.50 -18.26
N PHE A 661 12.50 14.47 -18.25
CA PHE A 661 11.61 15.38 -17.50
C PHE A 661 12.20 16.74 -17.09
N THR A 662 12.30 17.65 -18.06
CA THR A 662 12.33 19.09 -17.77
C THR A 662 11.22 19.80 -18.53
N ASN A 663 9.97 19.33 -18.38
CA ASN A 663 8.78 20.00 -18.94
C ASN A 663 8.41 21.27 -18.17
N ARG A 664 9.32 22.25 -18.15
CA ARG A 664 9.06 23.62 -17.65
C ARG A 664 9.40 24.68 -18.69
N SER A 665 9.52 24.31 -19.96
CA SER A 665 9.81 25.26 -21.04
C SER A 665 8.55 26.06 -21.39
N PRO A 666 8.59 27.40 -21.30
CA PRO A 666 7.50 28.25 -21.76
C PRO A 666 7.16 27.97 -23.24
N THR A 667 5.88 27.85 -23.56
CA THR A 667 5.41 27.55 -24.93
C THR A 667 4.79 28.79 -25.56
N ALA A 668 5.49 29.39 -26.54
CA ALA A 668 4.99 30.55 -27.28
C ALA A 668 3.98 30.14 -28.35
N ILE A 669 2.71 30.52 -28.20
CA ILE A 669 1.65 30.19 -29.15
C ILE A 669 1.25 31.39 -29.99
N GLY A 670 1.06 31.14 -31.29
CA GLY A 670 0.70 32.16 -32.27
C GLY A 670 -0.78 32.18 -32.61
N ARG A 671 -1.17 33.14 -33.45
CA ARG A 671 -2.57 33.41 -33.83
C ARG A 671 -3.35 32.21 -34.37
N ASP A 672 -2.69 31.31 -35.10
CA ASP A 672 -3.28 30.14 -35.75
C ASP A 672 -3.22 28.88 -34.88
N TRP A 673 -2.67 28.96 -33.67
CA TRP A 673 -2.45 27.80 -32.80
C TRP A 673 -3.70 26.93 -32.64
N TYR A 674 -4.88 27.53 -32.45
CA TYR A 674 -6.14 26.78 -32.31
C TYR A 674 -6.85 26.48 -33.64
N VAL A 675 -6.57 27.23 -34.71
CA VAL A 675 -7.31 27.06 -35.99
C VAL A 675 -6.83 25.87 -36.81
N VAL A 676 -5.60 25.36 -36.55
CA VAL A 676 -5.13 24.12 -37.16
C VAL A 676 -5.94 22.89 -36.73
N ALA A 677 -6.86 23.04 -35.76
CA ALA A 677 -7.85 22.01 -35.44
C ALA A 677 -8.67 21.62 -36.68
N GLY A 678 -8.94 22.58 -37.57
CA GLY A 678 -9.64 22.34 -38.83
C GLY A 678 -8.90 21.45 -39.82
N ASN A 679 -7.64 21.10 -39.56
CA ASN A 679 -6.92 20.11 -40.36
C ASN A 679 -7.32 18.66 -40.04
N LEU A 680 -7.88 18.40 -38.85
CA LEU A 680 -8.30 17.04 -38.46
C LEU A 680 -9.61 16.63 -39.17
N PRO A 681 -9.93 15.33 -39.21
CA PRO A 681 -11.10 14.84 -39.93
C PRO A 681 -12.40 15.48 -39.48
N LYS A 682 -13.34 15.58 -40.42
CA LYS A 682 -14.66 16.15 -40.16
C LYS A 682 -15.37 15.38 -39.04
N GLY A 683 -15.93 16.11 -38.08
CA GLY A 683 -16.63 15.58 -36.91
C GLY A 683 -15.76 15.45 -35.67
N THR A 684 -14.46 15.77 -35.73
CA THR A 684 -13.57 15.69 -34.57
C THR A 684 -14.02 16.66 -33.47
N GLU A 685 -14.13 16.14 -32.26
CA GLU A 685 -14.48 16.88 -31.05
C GLU A 685 -13.20 17.33 -30.34
N PHE A 686 -13.13 18.57 -29.86
CA PHE A 686 -11.93 19.15 -29.25
C PHE A 686 -12.15 19.63 -27.82
N THR A 687 -11.08 19.46 -27.05
CA THR A 687 -10.83 20.10 -25.76
C THR A 687 -9.48 20.79 -25.81
N PHE A 688 -9.42 22.04 -25.36
CA PHE A 688 -8.16 22.76 -25.22
C PHE A 688 -7.93 23.15 -23.77
N GLY A 689 -6.74 22.84 -23.27
CA GLY A 689 -6.19 23.38 -22.04
C GLY A 689 -5.74 24.83 -22.19
N LEU A 690 -5.76 25.56 -21.08
CA LEU A 690 -5.34 26.95 -20.94
C LEU A 690 -4.35 27.05 -19.77
N ASN A 691 -3.55 28.12 -19.78
CA ASN A 691 -2.57 28.43 -18.74
C ASN A 691 -3.16 28.38 -17.30
N LEU A 692 -2.37 27.90 -16.33
CA LEU A 692 -2.77 27.73 -14.92
C LEU A 692 -2.32 28.87 -13.99
N TYR A 693 -1.42 29.76 -14.43
CA TYR A 693 -0.79 30.78 -13.60
C TYR A 693 -1.21 32.21 -13.95
N ASP A 694 -1.19 32.55 -15.24
CA ASP A 694 -1.32 33.93 -15.69
C ASP A 694 -2.73 34.21 -16.22
N LYS A 695 -3.46 35.04 -15.47
CA LYS A 695 -4.80 35.50 -15.83
C LYS A 695 -4.84 36.24 -17.17
N ALA A 696 -3.81 37.03 -17.50
CA ALA A 696 -3.73 37.72 -18.78
C ALA A 696 -3.62 36.72 -19.94
N GLU A 697 -2.83 35.66 -19.75
CA GLU A 697 -2.70 34.58 -20.73
C GLU A 697 -3.99 33.77 -20.86
N VAL A 698 -4.66 33.43 -19.76
CA VAL A 698 -5.99 32.80 -19.79
C VAL A 698 -7.00 33.63 -20.59
N ILE A 699 -7.00 34.95 -20.40
CA ILE A 699 -7.86 35.88 -21.14
C ILE A 699 -7.49 35.88 -22.63
N ALA A 700 -6.21 35.96 -22.98
CA ALA A 700 -5.75 35.99 -24.36
C ALA A 700 -6.10 34.69 -25.09
N GLN A 701 -5.84 33.54 -24.47
CA GLN A 701 -6.15 32.21 -24.99
C GLN A 701 -7.66 31.99 -25.14
N ALA A 702 -8.47 32.39 -24.15
CA ALA A 702 -9.93 32.30 -24.24
C ALA A 702 -10.48 33.12 -25.43
N LYS A 703 -9.93 34.31 -25.70
CA LYS A 703 -10.29 35.12 -26.88
C LYS A 703 -9.89 34.44 -28.18
N MET A 704 -8.69 33.88 -28.26
CA MET A 704 -8.22 33.16 -29.46
C MET A 704 -9.07 31.93 -29.77
N ILE A 705 -9.42 31.14 -28.75
CA ILE A 705 -10.33 29.99 -28.89
C ILE A 705 -11.71 30.46 -29.34
N ASN A 706 -12.24 31.54 -28.73
CA ASN A 706 -13.51 32.12 -29.14
C ASN A 706 -13.47 32.57 -30.61
N GLU A 707 -12.41 33.26 -31.05
CA GLU A 707 -12.25 33.64 -32.47
C GLU A 707 -12.20 32.42 -33.39
N ALA A 708 -11.45 31.38 -33.00
CA ALA A 708 -11.25 30.16 -33.78
C ALA A 708 -12.55 29.34 -33.96
N PHE A 709 -13.35 29.18 -32.91
CA PHE A 709 -14.47 28.22 -32.90
C PHE A 709 -15.86 28.84 -32.82
N LEU A 710 -16.00 30.07 -32.34
CA LEU A 710 -17.29 30.72 -32.08
C LEU A 710 -17.42 32.11 -32.74
N GLY A 711 -16.32 32.66 -33.25
CA GLY A 711 -16.21 34.03 -33.70
C GLY A 711 -15.80 34.15 -35.17
N SER A 712 -14.95 35.14 -35.43
CA SER A 712 -14.63 35.61 -36.78
C SER A 712 -13.89 34.60 -37.65
N ARG A 713 -13.29 33.54 -37.09
CA ARG A 713 -12.46 32.56 -37.80
C ARG A 713 -13.07 31.16 -37.87
N THR A 714 -14.34 31.00 -37.47
CA THR A 714 -15.10 29.75 -37.52
C THR A 714 -15.06 29.02 -38.88
N ALA A 715 -14.92 29.75 -39.99
CA ALA A 715 -14.77 29.15 -41.31
C ALA A 715 -13.54 28.20 -41.44
N LEU A 716 -12.50 28.42 -40.63
CA LEU A 716 -11.28 27.61 -40.61
C LEU A 716 -11.42 26.33 -39.77
N THR A 717 -12.41 26.26 -38.88
CA THR A 717 -12.65 25.13 -37.96
C THR A 717 -14.03 24.50 -38.16
N LYS A 718 -14.76 24.88 -39.23
CA LYS A 718 -16.16 24.51 -39.49
C LYS A 718 -16.46 23.01 -39.51
N ASP A 719 -15.45 22.19 -39.78
CA ASP A 719 -15.57 20.74 -39.90
C ASP A 719 -15.31 20.01 -38.57
N VAL A 720 -14.88 20.73 -37.52
CA VAL A 720 -14.61 20.20 -36.18
C VAL A 720 -15.42 20.97 -35.13
N SER A 721 -15.46 20.50 -33.89
CA SER A 721 -16.24 21.18 -32.85
C SER A 721 -15.49 21.27 -31.52
N LEU A 722 -15.51 22.46 -30.92
CA LEU A 722 -15.06 22.66 -29.55
C LEU A 722 -16.14 22.17 -28.59
N LYS A 723 -15.81 21.18 -27.76
CA LYS A 723 -16.69 20.66 -26.72
C LYS A 723 -16.37 21.24 -25.36
N TYR A 724 -15.08 21.38 -25.07
CA TYR A 724 -14.65 21.68 -23.73
C TYR A 724 -13.45 22.63 -23.68
N ILE A 725 -13.32 23.33 -22.57
CA ILE A 725 -12.12 24.08 -22.20
C ILE A 725 -11.70 23.65 -20.80
N GLN A 726 -10.42 23.33 -20.65
CA GLN A 726 -9.76 23.04 -19.37
C GLN A 726 -8.88 24.23 -19.01
N ILE A 727 -8.77 24.56 -17.71
CA ILE A 727 -7.84 25.58 -17.23
C ILE A 727 -6.87 24.88 -16.30
N GLY A 728 -5.65 24.67 -16.79
CA GLY A 728 -4.60 23.96 -16.10
C GLY A 728 -4.72 22.44 -16.12
N ASN A 729 -3.55 21.84 -16.18
CA ASN A 729 -3.28 20.42 -16.15
C ASN A 729 -2.62 20.12 -14.81
N GLU A 730 -3.06 19.06 -14.12
CA GLU A 730 -2.24 18.49 -13.04
C GLU A 730 -1.89 19.45 -11.89
N PRO A 731 -2.90 20.09 -11.24
CA PRO A 731 -2.67 21.20 -10.30
C PRO A 731 -1.92 20.82 -9.01
N ASN A 732 -2.02 19.57 -8.56
CA ASN A 732 -1.25 18.96 -7.46
C ASN A 732 0.29 19.08 -7.61
N PHE A 733 0.85 19.26 -8.81
CA PHE A 733 2.29 19.53 -8.95
C PHE A 733 2.67 20.98 -8.62
N TYR A 734 1.69 21.86 -8.48
CA TYR A 734 1.88 23.32 -8.48
C TYR A 734 1.27 24.04 -7.29
N PHE A 735 0.40 23.37 -6.55
CA PHE A 735 -0.29 23.89 -5.38
C PHE A 735 -0.11 22.91 -4.22
N ASP A 736 -0.13 23.39 -2.98
CA ASP A 736 0.12 22.54 -1.80
C ASP A 736 -1.14 21.79 -1.35
N SER A 737 -2.34 22.32 -1.66
CA SER A 737 -3.62 21.65 -1.36
C SER A 737 -4.76 21.95 -2.35
N ALA A 738 -5.74 21.05 -2.45
CA ALA A 738 -6.92 21.26 -3.28
C ALA A 738 -7.72 22.54 -2.93
N PRO A 739 -7.92 22.92 -1.64
CA PRO A 739 -8.53 24.20 -1.29
C PRO A 739 -7.77 25.43 -1.79
N GLU A 740 -6.44 25.43 -1.71
CA GLU A 740 -5.60 26.52 -2.21
C GLU A 740 -5.74 26.66 -3.73
N TYR A 741 -5.66 25.53 -4.44
CA TYR A 741 -5.89 25.47 -5.88
C TYR A 741 -7.27 26.02 -6.23
N VAL A 742 -8.35 25.50 -5.61
CA VAL A 742 -9.73 25.92 -5.93
C VAL A 742 -9.92 27.42 -5.70
N GLN A 743 -9.37 27.99 -4.62
CA GLN A 743 -9.45 29.43 -4.36
C GLN A 743 -8.79 30.25 -5.46
N SER A 744 -7.58 29.87 -5.88
CA SER A 744 -6.83 30.58 -6.93
C SER A 744 -7.47 30.40 -8.31
N TRP A 745 -7.87 29.18 -8.62
CA TRP A 745 -8.38 28.74 -9.91
C TRP A 745 -9.71 29.38 -10.28
N LYS A 746 -10.63 29.58 -9.32
CA LYS A 746 -11.90 30.31 -9.53
C LYS A 746 -11.69 31.66 -10.21
N SER A 747 -10.62 32.37 -9.84
CA SER A 747 -10.25 33.68 -10.41
C SER A 747 -9.92 33.63 -11.90
N LEU A 748 -9.29 32.54 -12.35
CA LEU A 748 -8.94 32.30 -13.75
C LEU A 748 -10.18 31.93 -14.57
N VAL A 749 -11.05 31.07 -14.03
CA VAL A 749 -12.31 30.69 -14.68
C VAL A 749 -13.20 31.90 -14.92
N HIS A 750 -13.39 32.75 -13.90
CA HIS A 750 -14.18 33.99 -14.06
C HIS A 750 -13.58 34.95 -15.09
N ALA A 751 -12.26 34.94 -15.27
CA ALA A 751 -11.62 35.72 -16.33
C ALA A 751 -11.92 35.12 -17.71
N ALA A 752 -11.84 33.80 -17.88
CA ALA A 752 -12.17 33.12 -19.12
C ALA A 752 -13.66 33.30 -19.50
N LEU A 753 -14.59 33.12 -18.55
CA LEU A 753 -16.05 33.21 -18.77
C LEU A 753 -16.52 34.58 -19.29
N LYS A 754 -15.72 35.65 -19.11
CA LYS A 754 -15.99 36.98 -19.69
C LYS A 754 -15.73 37.05 -21.19
N HIS A 755 -14.94 36.12 -21.73
CA HIS A 755 -14.45 36.17 -23.11
C HIS A 755 -14.87 34.95 -23.95
N ILE A 756 -15.32 33.87 -23.31
CA ILE A 756 -15.92 32.72 -23.98
C ILE A 756 -17.15 32.23 -23.22
N LYS A 757 -18.24 31.96 -23.94
CA LYS A 757 -19.50 31.49 -23.34
C LYS A 757 -19.46 29.97 -23.16
N LEU A 758 -19.62 29.51 -21.92
CA LEU A 758 -19.62 28.09 -21.58
C LEU A 758 -20.93 27.65 -20.91
N GLY A 759 -21.22 26.34 -20.92
CA GLY A 759 -22.33 25.70 -20.17
C GLY A 759 -23.69 25.66 -20.87
N GLY A 760 -23.97 26.63 -21.76
CA GLY A 760 -25.24 26.74 -22.48
C GLY A 760 -25.55 25.59 -23.46
N LYS A 761 -26.81 25.47 -23.89
CA LYS A 761 -27.22 24.48 -24.91
C LYS A 761 -26.51 24.78 -26.24
N GLY A 762 -25.77 23.80 -26.76
CA GLY A 762 -24.97 23.95 -27.97
C GLY A 762 -23.70 24.80 -27.82
N GLN A 763 -23.36 25.24 -26.60
CA GLN A 763 -22.10 25.89 -26.29
C GLN A 763 -21.09 24.88 -25.73
N PRO A 764 -19.78 25.16 -25.83
CA PRO A 764 -18.77 24.38 -25.12
C PRO A 764 -19.01 24.41 -23.60
N SER A 765 -18.46 23.45 -22.88
CA SER A 765 -18.53 23.36 -21.42
C SER A 765 -17.16 23.62 -20.80
N LEU A 766 -17.15 24.12 -19.58
CA LEU A 766 -15.97 24.02 -18.73
C LEU A 766 -15.72 22.55 -18.39
N TRP A 767 -14.46 22.15 -18.39
CA TRP A 767 -14.00 20.84 -17.99
C TRP A 767 -13.06 21.02 -16.79
N ILE A 768 -13.49 20.50 -15.65
CA ILE A 768 -12.74 20.60 -14.38
C ILE A 768 -11.90 19.34 -14.22
N GLY A 769 -10.58 19.52 -14.21
CA GLY A 769 -9.62 18.47 -13.93
C GLY A 769 -9.14 18.49 -12.48
N SER A 770 -8.81 17.32 -11.96
CA SER A 770 -8.05 17.07 -10.74
C SER A 770 -6.95 16.06 -11.07
N GLU A 771 -5.93 15.81 -10.23
CA GLU A 771 -4.94 14.76 -10.56
C GLU A 771 -4.68 13.75 -9.44
N THR A 772 -4.37 12.53 -9.88
CA THR A 772 -3.72 11.51 -9.07
C THR A 772 -2.58 10.79 -9.82
N LEU A 773 -1.38 11.38 -9.91
CA LEU A 773 -0.14 10.57 -9.90
C LEU A 773 0.21 10.21 -8.45
N GLY A 774 -0.30 9.06 -8.01
CA GLY A 774 -0.06 8.53 -6.67
C GLY A 774 -1.34 8.01 -6.04
N PHE A 775 -1.34 6.73 -5.65
CA PHE A 775 -2.47 6.10 -4.99
C PHE A 775 -2.75 6.81 -3.65
N ASN A 776 -4.00 7.21 -3.41
CA ASN A 776 -4.49 7.74 -2.13
C ASN A 776 -4.05 9.19 -1.80
N SER A 777 -4.23 10.13 -2.73
CA SER A 777 -4.02 11.57 -2.50
C SER A 777 -5.34 12.30 -2.23
N ASN A 778 -5.30 13.34 -1.40
CA ASN A 778 -6.42 14.30 -1.23
C ASN A 778 -6.65 15.19 -2.49
N TRP A 779 -6.00 14.85 -3.62
CA TRP A 779 -6.01 15.59 -4.88
C TRP A 779 -6.88 14.96 -5.97
N GLY A 780 -7.53 13.81 -5.72
CA GLY A 780 -8.58 13.28 -6.60
C GLY A 780 -9.81 14.19 -6.66
N LEU A 781 -10.75 13.90 -7.56
CA LEU A 781 -11.96 14.70 -7.77
C LEU A 781 -12.78 14.85 -6.49
N ARG A 782 -12.79 13.85 -5.62
CA ARG A 782 -13.41 13.93 -4.29
C ARG A 782 -12.88 15.12 -3.50
N GLY A 783 -11.56 15.27 -3.43
CA GLY A 783 -10.91 16.37 -2.69
C GLY A 783 -11.19 17.74 -3.32
N THR A 784 -11.18 17.85 -4.65
CA THR A 784 -11.49 19.10 -5.35
C THR A 784 -12.98 19.49 -5.23
N LEU A 785 -13.88 18.50 -5.19
CA LEU A 785 -15.29 18.70 -4.89
C LEU A 785 -15.51 19.14 -3.43
N ASP A 786 -14.87 18.47 -2.47
CA ASP A 786 -14.93 18.81 -1.04
C ASP A 786 -14.32 20.20 -0.75
N ALA A 787 -13.37 20.66 -1.57
CA ALA A 787 -12.82 22.02 -1.56
C ALA A 787 -13.77 23.09 -2.13
N GLY A 788 -14.98 22.70 -2.59
CA GLY A 788 -16.02 23.61 -3.01
C GLY A 788 -15.85 24.18 -4.42
N VAL A 789 -15.22 23.43 -5.35
CA VAL A 789 -15.01 23.90 -6.74
C VAL A 789 -16.33 24.24 -7.45
N LEU A 790 -17.41 23.49 -7.16
CA LEU A 790 -18.75 23.68 -7.73
C LEU A 790 -19.69 24.55 -6.87
N GLU A 791 -19.23 25.10 -5.74
CA GLU A 791 -20.07 26.00 -4.93
C GLU A 791 -20.28 27.37 -5.60
N ASP A 792 -19.47 27.69 -6.60
CA ASP A 792 -19.67 28.87 -7.44
C ASP A 792 -20.67 28.56 -8.56
N ALA A 793 -21.85 29.18 -8.49
CA ALA A 793 -22.92 28.93 -9.44
C ALA A 793 -22.54 29.22 -10.92
N ALA A 794 -21.62 30.15 -11.20
CA ALA A 794 -21.19 30.40 -12.58
C ALA A 794 -20.35 29.22 -13.11
N ILE A 795 -19.50 28.65 -12.25
CA ILE A 795 -18.65 27.50 -12.56
C ILE A 795 -19.49 26.24 -12.69
N ASP A 796 -20.40 26.01 -11.74
CA ASP A 796 -21.29 24.85 -11.76
C ASP A 796 -22.18 24.81 -13.02
N ASN A 797 -22.75 25.96 -13.39
CA ASN A 797 -23.53 26.10 -14.62
C ASN A 797 -22.67 25.95 -15.89
N ALA A 798 -21.39 26.33 -15.83
CA ALA A 798 -20.46 26.18 -16.93
C ALA A 798 -19.95 24.75 -17.10
N CYS A 799 -19.91 23.96 -16.02
CA CYS A 799 -19.32 22.62 -15.96
C CYS A 799 -20.35 21.49 -16.15
N LYS A 800 -20.08 20.60 -17.11
CA LYS A 800 -20.83 19.34 -17.33
C LYS A 800 -19.99 18.08 -17.11
N VAL A 801 -18.67 18.21 -17.20
CA VAL A 801 -17.72 17.11 -17.19
C VAL A 801 -16.61 17.42 -16.20
N MET A 802 -16.26 16.40 -15.41
CA MET A 802 -15.08 16.43 -14.56
C MET A 802 -14.17 15.26 -14.93
N GLU A 803 -12.87 15.41 -14.71
CA GLU A 803 -11.88 14.38 -15.03
C GLU A 803 -10.78 14.20 -13.98
N GLU A 804 -10.20 13.01 -14.03
CA GLU A 804 -8.93 12.67 -13.37
C GLU A 804 -7.95 12.10 -14.40
N HIS A 805 -6.68 12.14 -14.01
CA HIS A 805 -5.59 11.46 -14.69
C HIS A 805 -5.15 10.20 -13.93
N ALA A 806 -4.80 9.15 -14.66
CA ALA A 806 -4.24 7.93 -14.08
C ALA A 806 -3.32 7.21 -15.05
N TYR A 807 -2.19 6.72 -14.56
CA TYR A 807 -1.28 5.84 -15.30
C TYR A 807 -1.07 4.55 -14.50
N SER A 808 -0.60 3.47 -15.16
CA SER A 808 -0.28 2.23 -14.44
C SER A 808 0.93 2.37 -13.50
N GLY A 809 1.67 3.48 -13.63
CA GLY A 809 2.72 3.93 -12.72
C GLY A 809 3.54 5.08 -13.33
N ALA A 810 4.55 5.55 -12.61
CA ALA A 810 5.50 6.58 -13.07
C ALA A 810 6.94 6.19 -12.71
N LEU A 811 7.85 6.25 -13.68
CA LEU A 811 9.30 6.09 -13.47
C LEU A 811 10.02 7.16 -14.31
N SER A 812 10.59 8.16 -13.65
CA SER A 812 11.38 9.17 -14.33
C SER A 812 12.80 8.65 -14.61
N ILE A 813 13.21 8.74 -15.89
CA ILE A 813 14.58 8.63 -16.46
C ILE A 813 15.11 7.22 -16.82
N GLY A 814 15.18 6.96 -18.14
CA GLY A 814 16.31 6.33 -18.85
C GLY A 814 16.85 4.99 -18.34
N ALA A 815 16.41 3.89 -18.98
CA ALA A 815 17.14 2.63 -19.10
C ALA A 815 17.97 2.19 -17.86
N ILE A 816 17.27 1.80 -16.78
CA ILE A 816 17.87 0.92 -15.79
C ILE A 816 17.66 -0.53 -16.27
N PRO A 817 18.69 -1.37 -16.38
CA PRO A 817 18.49 -2.82 -16.38
C PRO A 817 17.80 -3.19 -15.06
N GLY A 818 16.50 -3.52 -15.10
CA GLY A 818 15.69 -3.82 -13.90
C GLY A 818 14.31 -3.15 -13.81
N GLY A 819 13.75 -2.62 -14.90
CA GLY A 819 12.31 -2.29 -14.94
C GLY A 819 11.42 -3.53 -14.68
N PRO A 820 10.10 -3.36 -14.44
CA PRO A 820 9.20 -4.49 -14.24
C PRO A 820 9.32 -5.49 -15.39
N PRO A 821 9.28 -6.81 -15.12
CA PRO A 821 9.45 -7.81 -16.17
C PRO A 821 8.29 -7.74 -17.19
N PRO A 822 8.54 -8.19 -18.43
CA PRO A 822 7.48 -8.38 -19.42
C PRO A 822 6.28 -9.12 -18.84
N GLY A 823 5.09 -8.65 -19.18
CA GLY A 823 3.80 -9.13 -18.68
C GLY A 823 3.24 -8.36 -17.50
N THR A 824 4.05 -7.52 -16.82
CA THR A 824 3.57 -6.74 -15.66
C THR A 824 2.47 -5.76 -16.04
N LEU A 825 2.60 -5.08 -17.17
CA LEU A 825 1.65 -4.07 -17.65
C LEU A 825 0.32 -4.71 -18.04
N MET A 826 0.34 -5.80 -18.84
CA MET A 826 -0.88 -6.45 -19.34
C MET A 826 -1.54 -7.41 -18.34
N ASN A 827 -0.96 -7.60 -17.15
CA ASN A 827 -1.47 -8.53 -16.15
C ASN A 827 -2.88 -8.13 -15.69
N LYS A 828 -3.79 -9.11 -15.71
CA LYS A 828 -5.18 -8.98 -15.29
C LYS A 828 -5.30 -8.29 -13.92
N ALA A 829 -4.65 -8.80 -12.88
CA ALA A 829 -4.76 -8.28 -11.51
C ALA A 829 -4.21 -6.85 -11.40
N THR A 830 -3.06 -6.57 -12.01
CA THR A 830 -2.45 -5.23 -12.04
C THR A 830 -3.42 -4.19 -12.60
N ILE A 831 -4.11 -4.51 -13.70
CA ILE A 831 -5.10 -3.61 -14.32
C ILE A 831 -6.28 -3.30 -13.37
N ARG A 832 -6.81 -4.29 -12.63
CA ARG A 832 -7.92 -4.04 -11.67
C ARG A 832 -7.45 -3.17 -10.51
N SER A 833 -6.26 -3.45 -9.97
CA SER A 833 -5.66 -2.65 -8.91
C SER A 833 -5.51 -1.18 -9.32
N ASN A 834 -4.99 -0.95 -10.53
CA ASN A 834 -4.79 0.37 -11.12
C ASN A 834 -6.08 1.15 -11.43
N LEU A 835 -7.25 0.54 -11.36
CA LEU A 835 -8.53 1.21 -11.64
C LEU A 835 -9.39 1.38 -10.40
N THR A 836 -9.04 0.74 -9.27
CA THR A 836 -9.90 0.71 -8.07
C THR A 836 -10.02 2.07 -7.39
N PHE A 837 -8.97 2.90 -7.42
CA PHE A 837 -8.98 4.22 -6.76
C PHE A 837 -9.83 5.27 -7.48
N LEU A 838 -10.12 5.08 -8.78
CA LEU A 838 -10.97 5.98 -9.56
C LEU A 838 -12.44 5.95 -9.11
N TYR A 839 -12.83 4.94 -8.34
CA TYR A 839 -14.22 4.71 -7.97
C TYR A 839 -14.79 5.84 -7.10
N ASP A 840 -13.99 6.38 -6.19
CA ASP A 840 -14.43 7.45 -5.28
C ASP A 840 -14.63 8.77 -6.02
N GLY A 841 -13.66 9.20 -6.82
CA GLY A 841 -13.75 10.39 -7.66
C GLY A 841 -14.90 10.32 -8.67
N LYS A 842 -15.11 9.14 -9.28
CA LYS A 842 -16.24 8.89 -10.18
C LYS A 842 -17.59 9.03 -9.48
N ILE A 843 -17.79 8.34 -8.35
CA ILE A 843 -19.07 8.42 -7.60
C ILE A 843 -19.33 9.85 -7.17
N ALA A 844 -18.32 10.53 -6.60
CA ALA A 844 -18.46 11.90 -6.17
C ALA A 844 -18.86 12.83 -7.32
N THR A 845 -18.30 12.64 -8.51
CA THR A 845 -18.67 13.40 -9.72
C THR A 845 -20.13 13.19 -10.11
N GLU A 846 -20.59 11.94 -10.09
CA GLU A 846 -21.96 11.57 -10.43
C GLU A 846 -22.98 12.07 -9.40
N ASP A 847 -22.62 12.14 -8.12
CA ASP A 847 -23.47 12.69 -7.05
C ASP A 847 -23.78 14.19 -7.26
N TYR A 848 -22.87 14.93 -7.91
CA TYR A 848 -23.10 16.32 -8.35
C TYR A 848 -23.81 16.41 -9.71
N GLY A 849 -24.29 15.29 -10.26
CA GLY A 849 -24.97 15.23 -11.55
C GLY A 849 -24.05 15.56 -12.74
N LYS A 850 -22.73 15.40 -12.57
CA LYS A 850 -21.72 15.63 -13.61
C LYS A 850 -21.30 14.30 -14.25
N THR A 851 -20.72 14.38 -15.44
CA THR A 851 -20.17 13.19 -16.13
C THR A 851 -18.69 13.04 -15.83
N TYR A 852 -18.26 11.84 -15.44
CA TYR A 852 -16.86 11.51 -15.17
C TYR A 852 -16.16 11.00 -16.43
N TYR A 853 -15.05 11.64 -16.80
CA TYR A 853 -14.11 11.19 -17.83
C TYR A 853 -12.74 10.83 -17.22
N MET A 854 -12.03 9.90 -17.84
CA MET A 854 -10.59 9.75 -17.64
C MET A 854 -9.89 10.71 -18.62
N GLY A 855 -9.45 11.86 -18.12
CA GLY A 855 -8.98 13.01 -18.92
C GLY A 855 -7.57 12.85 -19.47
N GLU A 856 -6.78 11.98 -18.85
CA GLU A 856 -5.48 11.56 -19.34
C GLU A 856 -5.07 10.22 -18.76
N THR A 857 -4.69 9.28 -19.61
CA THR A 857 -4.10 8.02 -19.18
C THR A 857 -3.17 7.47 -20.25
N SER A 858 -2.22 6.65 -19.85
CA SER A 858 -1.51 5.73 -20.75
C SER A 858 -0.87 4.62 -19.92
N SER A 859 0.00 3.81 -20.54
CA SER A 859 0.68 2.71 -19.87
C SER A 859 1.44 3.15 -18.61
N TYR A 860 2.61 3.78 -18.78
CA TYR A 860 3.39 4.39 -17.69
C TYR A 860 3.64 5.84 -18.03
N ALA A 861 3.59 6.71 -17.02
CA ALA A 861 3.91 8.12 -17.15
C ALA A 861 5.43 8.31 -17.41
N SER A 862 5.86 9.55 -17.43
CA SER A 862 7.24 9.95 -17.75
C SER A 862 7.67 9.68 -19.20
N GLU A 863 8.59 8.74 -19.44
CA GLU A 863 8.99 8.36 -20.81
C GLU A 863 8.19 7.16 -21.34
N GLY A 864 7.40 6.53 -20.48
CA GLY A 864 7.01 5.12 -20.62
C GLY A 864 8.17 4.19 -20.24
N ILE A 865 7.93 2.88 -20.24
CA ILE A 865 8.95 1.87 -19.95
C ILE A 865 9.34 1.16 -21.24
N PHE A 866 10.63 1.20 -21.57
CA PHE A 866 11.18 0.46 -22.70
C PHE A 866 10.99 -1.04 -22.49
N GLY A 867 10.48 -1.72 -23.52
CA GLY A 867 10.15 -3.14 -23.45
C GLY A 867 8.73 -3.43 -22.96
N LEU A 868 8.01 -2.47 -22.38
CA LEU A 868 6.63 -2.66 -21.92
C LEU A 868 5.67 -1.72 -22.64
N SER A 869 5.90 -0.41 -22.52
CA SER A 869 5.02 0.63 -23.08
C SER A 869 5.04 0.65 -24.61
N ASN A 870 6.15 0.23 -25.23
CA ASN A 870 6.37 0.24 -26.68
C ASN A 870 6.31 -1.16 -27.33
N THR A 871 5.77 -2.17 -26.65
CA THR A 871 5.72 -3.57 -27.14
C THR A 871 4.29 -4.10 -27.23
N GLY A 872 4.12 -5.31 -27.77
CA GLY A 872 2.83 -6.00 -27.89
C GLY A 872 2.08 -6.13 -26.57
N GLU A 873 2.79 -6.11 -25.44
CA GLU A 873 2.22 -6.01 -24.10
C GLU A 873 1.28 -4.80 -23.95
N SER A 874 1.67 -3.62 -24.44
CA SER A 874 0.82 -2.42 -24.39
C SER A 874 -0.47 -2.56 -25.22
N ALA A 875 -0.49 -3.41 -26.25
CA ALA A 875 -1.68 -3.69 -27.04
C ALA A 875 -2.68 -4.53 -26.23
N VAL A 876 -2.20 -5.59 -25.57
CA VAL A 876 -3.02 -6.46 -24.70
C VAL A 876 -3.54 -5.66 -23.50
N TRP A 877 -2.66 -4.87 -22.86
CA TRP A 877 -3.02 -3.96 -21.77
C TRP A 877 -4.14 -3.00 -22.18
N ALA A 878 -4.01 -2.33 -23.34
CA ALA A 878 -4.99 -1.36 -23.78
C ALA A 878 -6.38 -1.99 -23.92
N VAL A 879 -6.48 -3.21 -24.45
CA VAL A 879 -7.78 -3.90 -24.57
C VAL A 879 -8.42 -4.13 -23.19
N ASP A 880 -7.70 -4.74 -22.25
CA ASP A 880 -8.27 -5.05 -20.93
C ASP A 880 -8.52 -3.79 -20.10
N TYR A 881 -7.59 -2.84 -20.09
CA TYR A 881 -7.68 -1.59 -19.32
C TYR A 881 -8.87 -0.72 -19.78
N LEU A 882 -9.06 -0.56 -21.09
CA LEU A 882 -10.16 0.24 -21.65
C LEU A 882 -11.52 -0.45 -21.47
N LEU A 883 -11.61 -1.77 -21.72
CA LEU A 883 -12.85 -2.51 -21.51
C LEU A 883 -13.24 -2.60 -20.04
N LYS A 884 -12.26 -2.66 -19.13
CA LYS A 884 -12.53 -2.57 -17.69
C LYS A 884 -13.15 -1.23 -17.33
N MET A 885 -12.59 -0.11 -17.78
CA MET A 885 -13.18 1.22 -17.56
C MET A 885 -14.58 1.36 -18.18
N ALA A 886 -14.79 0.85 -19.39
CA ALA A 886 -16.11 0.82 -20.01
C ALA A 886 -17.13 0.04 -19.16
N SER A 887 -16.74 -1.13 -18.64
CA SER A 887 -17.59 -1.94 -17.76
C SER A 887 -17.90 -1.27 -16.40
N MET A 888 -17.02 -0.37 -15.94
CA MET A 888 -17.22 0.45 -14.73
C MET A 888 -18.13 1.66 -14.98
N GLY A 889 -18.43 1.97 -16.24
CA GLY A 889 -19.27 3.11 -16.63
C GLY A 889 -18.50 4.43 -16.68
N VAL A 890 -17.19 4.39 -16.91
CA VAL A 890 -16.45 5.60 -17.33
C VAL A 890 -17.03 6.03 -18.68
N ALA A 891 -17.31 7.32 -18.86
CA ALA A 891 -18.02 7.78 -20.05
C ALA A 891 -17.10 8.05 -21.25
N ARG A 892 -15.84 8.41 -21.01
CA ARG A 892 -14.81 8.62 -22.04
C ARG A 892 -13.41 8.50 -21.43
N VAL A 893 -12.44 8.01 -22.22
CA VAL A 893 -11.04 7.84 -21.83
C VAL A 893 -10.13 8.50 -22.85
N TYR A 894 -9.19 9.33 -22.43
CA TYR A 894 -8.24 10.00 -23.32
C TYR A 894 -6.84 9.43 -23.17
N LEU A 895 -6.34 8.75 -24.22
CA LEU A 895 -5.00 8.17 -24.23
C LEU A 895 -3.95 9.24 -24.57
N HIS A 896 -3.03 9.48 -23.64
CA HIS A 896 -2.00 10.50 -23.79
C HIS A 896 -0.91 10.07 -24.76
N SER A 897 -0.48 11.02 -25.60
CA SER A 897 0.52 10.84 -26.64
C SER A 897 1.37 12.08 -26.81
N THR A 898 2.67 11.88 -26.68
CA THR A 898 3.70 12.89 -26.93
C THR A 898 4.66 12.34 -27.97
N PRO A 899 5.03 13.09 -29.02
CA PRO A 899 5.96 12.60 -30.03
C PRO A 899 7.30 12.38 -29.36
N ASN A 900 7.89 11.18 -29.48
CA ASN A 900 9.07 10.65 -28.76
C ASN A 900 8.85 9.85 -27.46
N ARG A 901 7.60 9.65 -26.99
CA ARG A 901 7.35 8.84 -25.79
C ARG A 901 6.98 7.41 -26.14
N MET A 902 7.43 6.46 -25.31
CA MET A 902 7.18 5.03 -25.54
C MET A 902 5.73 4.63 -25.30
N PHE A 903 5.00 5.39 -24.48
CA PHE A 903 3.57 5.17 -24.22
C PHE A 903 2.64 5.78 -25.28
N ALA A 904 3.17 6.53 -26.26
CA ALA A 904 2.34 7.15 -27.28
C ALA A 904 1.58 6.09 -28.09
N SER A 905 0.39 6.41 -28.58
CA SER A 905 -0.35 5.48 -29.44
C SER A 905 0.23 5.44 -30.86
N PHE A 906 0.82 6.54 -31.34
CA PHE A 906 1.47 6.62 -32.65
C PHE A 906 2.43 7.82 -32.71
N GLN A 907 3.41 7.76 -33.62
CA GLN A 907 4.34 8.84 -33.90
C GLN A 907 3.89 9.64 -35.15
N PRO A 908 3.66 10.95 -35.04
CA PRO A 908 3.08 11.75 -36.13
C PRO A 908 4.10 12.24 -37.17
N GLY A 909 5.41 12.10 -36.90
CA GLY A 909 6.48 12.72 -37.67
C GLY A 909 7.76 11.88 -37.75
N TRP A 910 8.79 12.45 -38.37
CA TRP A 910 10.08 11.80 -38.58
C TRP A 910 11.04 12.02 -37.42
N ASN A 911 11.98 11.08 -37.23
CA ASN A 911 13.12 11.18 -36.32
C ASN A 911 12.76 11.33 -34.83
N PHE A 912 11.68 10.69 -34.38
CA PHE A 912 11.36 10.60 -32.95
C PHE A 912 11.91 9.28 -32.35
N PRO A 913 12.83 9.33 -31.37
CA PRO A 913 13.29 8.14 -30.68
C PRO A 913 12.19 7.58 -29.77
N ASN A 914 11.87 6.30 -29.89
CA ASN A 914 10.76 5.66 -29.16
C ASN A 914 10.95 4.15 -28.91
N GLY A 915 12.15 3.63 -29.23
CA GLY A 915 12.50 2.23 -29.02
C GLY A 915 11.94 1.22 -30.04
N THR A 916 11.41 1.65 -31.19
CA THR A 916 10.94 0.73 -32.26
C THR A 916 11.91 0.62 -33.46
N ASP A 917 12.98 1.42 -33.47
CA ASP A 917 13.91 1.64 -34.59
C ASP A 917 13.29 2.22 -35.87
N ILE A 918 12.01 2.64 -35.83
CA ILE A 918 11.31 3.23 -36.97
C ILE A 918 11.45 4.76 -36.94
N GLN A 919 12.06 5.34 -37.98
CA GLN A 919 12.34 6.79 -38.06
C GLN A 919 11.29 7.60 -38.84
N ARG A 920 10.22 6.96 -39.33
CA ARG A 920 9.10 7.58 -40.06
C ARG A 920 7.84 7.67 -39.18
N PRO A 921 6.79 8.40 -39.60
CA PRO A 921 5.46 8.24 -39.00
C PRO A 921 5.03 6.76 -39.01
N HIS A 922 4.60 6.27 -37.85
CA HIS A 922 4.18 4.88 -37.65
C HIS A 922 3.28 4.78 -36.41
N ILE A 923 2.50 3.70 -36.31
CA ILE A 923 1.75 3.35 -35.10
C ILE A 923 2.67 2.75 -34.04
N MET A 924 2.36 2.94 -32.77
CA MET A 924 2.97 2.15 -31.68
C MET A 924 2.08 0.93 -31.40
N PRO A 925 2.60 -0.15 -30.79
CA PRO A 925 1.83 -1.38 -30.53
C PRO A 925 0.46 -1.16 -29.89
N MET A 926 0.35 -0.25 -28.92
CA MET A 926 -0.89 0.13 -28.23
C MET A 926 -2.05 0.49 -29.18
N TYR A 927 -1.76 1.07 -30.35
CA TYR A 927 -2.79 1.41 -31.35
C TYR A 927 -3.61 0.20 -31.80
N ASN A 928 -3.01 -0.99 -31.85
CA ASN A 928 -3.74 -2.22 -32.19
C ASN A 928 -4.80 -2.54 -31.13
N GLY A 929 -4.52 -2.28 -29.84
CA GLY A 929 -5.50 -2.41 -28.77
C GLY A 929 -6.66 -1.42 -28.91
N ILE A 930 -6.37 -0.19 -29.32
CA ILE A 930 -7.41 0.84 -29.60
C ILE A 930 -8.35 0.36 -30.72
N VAL A 931 -7.79 -0.11 -31.84
CA VAL A 931 -8.56 -0.67 -32.96
C VAL A 931 -9.49 -1.80 -32.50
N ILE A 932 -9.00 -2.71 -31.64
CA ILE A 932 -9.80 -3.82 -31.13
C ILE A 932 -10.97 -3.32 -30.27
N VAL A 933 -10.72 -2.38 -29.36
CA VAL A 933 -11.76 -1.87 -28.47
C VAL A 933 -12.80 -1.05 -29.25
N ASP A 934 -12.38 -0.24 -30.21
CA ASP A 934 -13.28 0.50 -31.09
C ASP A 934 -14.15 -0.43 -31.95
N GLU A 935 -13.58 -1.53 -32.46
CA GLU A 935 -14.35 -2.57 -33.16
C GLU A 935 -15.32 -3.31 -32.22
N PHE A 936 -14.90 -3.57 -30.97
CA PHE A 936 -15.74 -4.21 -29.96
C PHE A 936 -16.96 -3.36 -29.60
N ILE A 937 -16.77 -2.04 -29.43
CA ILE A 937 -17.84 -1.08 -29.14
C ILE A 937 -18.73 -0.89 -30.38
N GLY A 938 -18.12 -0.68 -31.55
CA GLY A 938 -18.80 -0.52 -32.83
C GLY A 938 -19.59 0.78 -32.99
N LYS A 939 -20.41 0.84 -34.06
CA LYS A 939 -21.11 2.06 -34.51
C LYS A 939 -22.51 2.25 -33.93
N SER A 940 -23.01 1.29 -33.14
CA SER A 940 -24.43 1.22 -32.78
C SER A 940 -24.87 2.42 -31.92
N GLY A 941 -23.95 2.98 -31.13
CA GLY A 941 -24.24 3.99 -30.10
C GLY A 941 -25.09 3.48 -28.93
N ASN A 942 -25.49 2.20 -28.94
CA ASN A 942 -26.35 1.56 -27.95
C ASN A 942 -25.66 0.35 -27.29
N THR A 943 -24.37 0.16 -27.55
CA THR A 943 -23.58 -0.95 -27.01
C THR A 943 -23.48 -0.85 -25.50
N LYS A 944 -23.76 -1.96 -24.81
CA LYS A 944 -23.59 -2.09 -23.37
C LYS A 944 -22.54 -3.13 -23.04
N ILE A 945 -21.54 -2.76 -22.24
CA ILE A 945 -20.39 -3.62 -21.92
C ILE A 945 -20.46 -4.07 -20.46
N ALA A 946 -20.15 -5.35 -20.23
CA ALA A 946 -19.90 -5.90 -18.90
C ALA A 946 -18.70 -6.86 -18.92
N GLU A 947 -17.94 -6.89 -17.83
CA GLU A 947 -17.00 -7.98 -17.56
C GLU A 947 -17.79 -9.25 -17.22
N ILE A 948 -17.34 -10.40 -17.74
CA ILE A 948 -17.89 -11.72 -17.43
C ILE A 948 -16.87 -12.43 -16.56
N GLU A 949 -17.23 -12.69 -15.32
CA GLU A 949 -16.35 -13.33 -14.35
C GLU A 949 -16.04 -14.77 -14.74
N ASN A 950 -14.79 -15.17 -14.46
CA ASN A 950 -14.29 -16.52 -14.64
C ASN A 950 -13.16 -16.77 -13.63
N ASN A 951 -12.88 -18.05 -13.34
CA ASN A 951 -11.92 -18.43 -12.30
C ASN A 951 -10.45 -18.45 -12.78
N ASN A 952 -10.17 -18.04 -14.01
CA ASN A 952 -8.83 -18.04 -14.57
C ASN A 952 -8.17 -16.67 -14.38
N MET A 953 -7.05 -16.66 -13.66
CA MET A 953 -6.31 -15.43 -13.32
C MET A 953 -5.64 -14.77 -14.54
N GLY A 954 -5.35 -15.54 -15.59
CA GLY A 954 -4.74 -15.04 -16.83
C GLY A 954 -5.76 -14.69 -17.92
N LEU A 955 -7.06 -14.88 -17.69
CA LEU A 955 -8.10 -14.67 -18.70
C LEU A 955 -9.07 -13.55 -18.29
N ALA A 956 -9.02 -12.41 -18.96
CA ALA A 956 -10.09 -11.42 -18.86
C ALA A 956 -11.16 -11.68 -19.93
N THR A 957 -12.42 -11.37 -19.61
CA THR A 957 -13.55 -11.62 -20.52
C THR A 957 -14.56 -10.49 -20.44
N TYR A 958 -14.96 -9.99 -21.61
CA TYR A 958 -15.94 -8.91 -21.72
C TYR A 958 -16.99 -9.24 -22.78
N GLY A 959 -18.26 -8.98 -22.46
CA GLY A 959 -19.36 -9.06 -23.41
C GLY A 959 -19.86 -7.68 -23.81
N ALA A 960 -20.27 -7.54 -25.06
CA ALA A 960 -20.94 -6.37 -25.60
C ALA A 960 -22.33 -6.76 -26.09
N TRP A 961 -23.36 -6.11 -25.54
CA TRP A 961 -24.75 -6.32 -25.91
C TRP A 961 -25.30 -5.13 -26.68
N GLU A 962 -26.00 -5.42 -27.78
CA GLU A 962 -26.72 -4.44 -28.58
C GLU A 962 -28.20 -4.84 -28.61
N ASN A 963 -29.09 -3.92 -28.22
CA ASN A 963 -30.53 -4.19 -28.11
C ASN A 963 -30.88 -5.44 -27.25
N GLY A 964 -30.09 -5.70 -26.21
CA GLY A 964 -30.27 -6.83 -25.30
C GLY A 964 -29.70 -8.17 -25.78
N LYS A 965 -29.21 -8.26 -27.03
CA LYS A 965 -28.55 -9.44 -27.58
C LYS A 965 -27.03 -9.31 -27.49
N LEU A 966 -26.33 -10.41 -27.22
CA LEU A 966 -24.87 -10.44 -27.25
C LEU A 966 -24.39 -10.28 -28.70
N ALA A 967 -23.67 -9.20 -28.99
CA ALA A 967 -23.13 -8.93 -30.32
C ALA A 967 -21.67 -9.39 -30.43
N ARG A 968 -20.88 -9.19 -29.37
CA ARG A 968 -19.45 -9.51 -29.35
C ARG A 968 -19.00 -10.00 -27.98
N LEU A 969 -18.01 -10.87 -27.95
CA LEU A 969 -17.31 -11.34 -26.75
C LEU A 969 -15.81 -11.22 -26.99
N VAL A 970 -15.05 -10.71 -26.02
CA VAL A 970 -13.59 -10.67 -26.09
C VAL A 970 -13.00 -11.51 -24.96
N LEU A 971 -12.02 -12.33 -25.31
CA LEU A 971 -11.21 -13.15 -24.44
C LEU A 971 -9.76 -12.65 -24.52
N ILE A 972 -9.16 -12.33 -23.38
CA ILE A 972 -7.83 -11.71 -23.30
C ILE A 972 -6.94 -12.60 -22.46
N ASN A 973 -5.91 -13.18 -23.05
CA ASN A 973 -4.94 -13.98 -22.32
C ASN A 973 -3.71 -13.13 -21.98
N SER A 974 -3.60 -12.75 -20.71
CA SER A 974 -2.50 -11.93 -20.19
C SER A 974 -1.23 -12.72 -19.84
N ASN A 975 -1.14 -14.01 -20.22
CA ASN A 975 0.09 -14.79 -20.04
C ASN A 975 1.18 -14.30 -21.01
N VAL A 976 2.43 -14.36 -20.57
CA VAL A 976 3.58 -13.93 -21.35
C VAL A 976 3.98 -15.00 -22.36
N TYR A 977 4.38 -14.56 -23.56
CA TYR A 977 5.05 -15.39 -24.56
C TYR A 977 6.36 -14.74 -24.98
N ASP A 978 7.47 -15.33 -24.56
CA ASP A 978 8.81 -14.98 -25.02
C ASP A 978 9.24 -15.93 -26.15
N SER A 979 9.35 -15.40 -27.37
CA SER A 979 9.78 -16.16 -28.54
C SER A 979 11.26 -16.59 -28.50
N SER A 980 12.05 -16.07 -27.57
CA SER A 980 13.46 -16.47 -27.37
C SER A 980 13.59 -17.76 -26.57
N GLU A 981 12.57 -18.11 -25.79
CA GLU A 981 12.46 -19.39 -25.11
C GLU A 981 11.94 -20.42 -26.12
N LYS A 982 12.66 -21.54 -26.31
CA LYS A 982 12.31 -22.57 -27.30
C LYS A 982 11.07 -23.40 -26.94
N GLU A 983 10.21 -22.87 -26.07
CA GLU A 983 9.02 -23.52 -25.55
C GLU A 983 7.82 -23.30 -26.47
N GLU A 984 6.87 -24.23 -26.44
CA GLU A 984 5.62 -24.09 -27.17
C GLU A 984 4.78 -22.97 -26.53
N ARG A 985 4.19 -22.10 -27.35
CA ARG A 985 3.38 -20.99 -26.85
C ARG A 985 2.21 -21.52 -26.01
N SER A 986 2.19 -21.17 -24.73
CA SER A 986 1.11 -21.59 -23.84
C SER A 986 -0.25 -21.05 -24.29
N ALA A 987 -1.33 -21.75 -23.97
CA ALA A 987 -2.68 -21.36 -24.36
C ALA A 987 -3.71 -21.75 -23.28
N ILE A 988 -4.81 -21.01 -23.24
CA ILE A 988 -5.95 -21.29 -22.39
C ILE A 988 -7.06 -21.87 -23.29
N ALA A 989 -7.45 -23.11 -23.01
CA ALA A 989 -8.65 -23.71 -23.59
C ALA A 989 -9.87 -23.16 -22.85
N VAL A 990 -10.74 -22.46 -23.57
CA VAL A 990 -11.97 -21.84 -23.06
C VAL A 990 -13.16 -22.61 -23.59
N ASP A 991 -14.04 -23.04 -22.68
CA ASP A 991 -15.33 -23.63 -23.00
C ASP A 991 -16.43 -22.59 -22.75
N LEU A 992 -17.11 -22.16 -23.81
CA LEU A 992 -18.17 -21.16 -23.75
C LEU A 992 -19.49 -21.85 -23.41
N GLU A 993 -20.02 -21.56 -22.23
CA GLU A 993 -21.32 -22.08 -21.78
C GLU A 993 -22.35 -20.96 -21.73
N GLY A 994 -23.54 -21.16 -22.29
CA GLY A 994 -24.66 -20.24 -22.10
C GLY A 994 -25.31 -19.75 -23.39
N GLY A 995 -25.93 -18.56 -23.33
CA GLY A 995 -27.05 -18.21 -24.22
C GLY A 995 -26.71 -17.49 -25.52
N TYR A 996 -25.71 -17.94 -26.25
CA TYR A 996 -25.45 -17.47 -27.61
C TYR A 996 -25.97 -18.42 -28.72
N GLY A 997 -26.60 -19.55 -28.34
CA GLY A 997 -27.31 -20.45 -29.25
C GLY A 997 -26.41 -21.16 -30.28
N ASP A 998 -27.03 -21.63 -31.37
CA ASP A 998 -26.36 -22.23 -32.55
C ASP A 998 -26.01 -21.17 -33.63
N GLU A 999 -26.03 -19.89 -33.28
CA GLU A 999 -25.76 -18.79 -34.21
C GLU A 999 -24.30 -18.87 -34.73
N PRO A 1000 -24.05 -18.64 -36.03
CA PRO A 1000 -22.71 -18.53 -36.57
C PRO A 1000 -21.87 -17.50 -35.81
N VAL A 1001 -20.74 -17.94 -35.28
CA VAL A 1001 -19.77 -17.09 -34.58
C VAL A 1001 -18.53 -16.98 -35.43
N THR A 1002 -18.09 -15.75 -35.74
CA THR A 1002 -16.80 -15.53 -36.42
C THR A 1002 -15.73 -15.13 -35.41
N VAL A 1003 -14.48 -15.53 -35.66
CA VAL A 1003 -13.35 -15.34 -34.73
C VAL A 1003 -12.32 -14.42 -35.34
N LYS A 1004 -12.03 -13.29 -34.69
CA LYS A 1004 -10.87 -12.43 -35.00
C LYS A 1004 -9.83 -12.52 -33.89
N ARG A 1005 -8.56 -12.46 -34.27
CA ARG A 1005 -7.42 -12.69 -33.37
C ARG A 1005 -6.40 -11.57 -33.47
N LEU A 1006 -5.88 -11.14 -32.33
CA LEU A 1006 -4.70 -10.30 -32.22
C LEU A 1006 -3.48 -11.23 -32.19
N ALA A 1007 -2.78 -11.34 -33.30
CA ALA A 1007 -1.55 -12.10 -33.36
C ALA A 1007 -0.37 -11.18 -33.06
N ILE A 1008 0.30 -11.48 -31.95
CA ILE A 1008 1.54 -10.83 -31.51
C ILE A 1008 2.67 -11.85 -31.66
N PRO A 1009 3.79 -11.54 -32.35
CA PRO A 1009 4.88 -12.51 -32.51
C PRO A 1009 5.52 -12.91 -31.16
N SER A 1010 5.66 -11.96 -30.23
CA SER A 1010 6.05 -12.16 -28.83
C SER A 1010 5.56 -10.99 -27.99
N THR A 1011 5.38 -11.17 -26.67
CA THR A 1011 4.97 -10.09 -25.77
C THR A 1011 5.80 -8.82 -25.95
N MET A 1012 7.10 -8.99 -26.25
CA MET A 1012 8.08 -7.92 -26.44
C MET A 1012 8.16 -7.36 -27.86
N SER A 1013 7.33 -7.85 -28.78
CA SER A 1013 7.37 -7.42 -30.17
C SER A 1013 6.95 -5.96 -30.31
N THR A 1014 7.81 -5.15 -30.91
CA THR A 1014 7.51 -3.75 -31.25
C THR A 1014 6.84 -3.63 -32.63
N GLN A 1015 6.87 -4.69 -33.44
CA GLN A 1015 6.37 -4.75 -34.82
C GLN A 1015 5.76 -6.13 -35.13
N GLY A 1016 5.13 -6.27 -36.30
CA GLY A 1016 4.57 -7.55 -36.76
C GLY A 1016 3.26 -7.95 -36.09
N ILE A 1017 2.64 -7.03 -35.36
CA ILE A 1017 1.34 -7.22 -34.70
C ILE A 1017 0.25 -7.12 -35.76
N THR A 1018 -0.70 -8.07 -35.76
CA THR A 1018 -1.84 -8.06 -36.69
C THR A 1018 -3.15 -8.29 -35.98
N TRP A 1019 -4.21 -7.66 -36.46
CA TRP A 1019 -5.58 -7.83 -35.97
C TRP A 1019 -6.45 -8.42 -37.08
N GLY A 1020 -6.97 -9.63 -36.87
CA GLY A 1020 -7.75 -10.36 -37.88
C GLY A 1020 -6.99 -10.53 -39.20
N GLY A 1021 -5.67 -10.78 -39.15
CA GLY A 1021 -4.82 -10.95 -40.33
C GLY A 1021 -4.37 -9.65 -41.01
N GLN A 1022 -4.79 -8.48 -40.53
CA GLN A 1022 -4.39 -7.19 -41.08
C GLN A 1022 -3.31 -6.51 -40.23
N SER A 1023 -2.31 -5.91 -40.88
CA SER A 1023 -1.35 -5.00 -40.25
C SER A 1023 -1.82 -3.56 -40.38
N PHE A 1024 -1.84 -2.83 -39.27
CA PHE A 1024 -2.07 -1.38 -39.24
C PHE A 1024 -0.75 -0.58 -39.23
N GLU A 1025 0.40 -1.25 -39.07
CA GLU A 1025 1.72 -0.64 -39.28
C GLU A 1025 2.02 -0.62 -40.78
N THR A 1026 1.66 0.49 -41.44
CA THR A 1026 2.02 0.78 -42.83
C THR A 1026 2.50 2.22 -42.97
N GLU A 1027 3.27 2.51 -44.03
CA GLU A 1027 3.79 3.86 -44.31
C GLU A 1027 2.68 4.92 -44.49
N SER A 1028 1.52 4.53 -45.01
CA SER A 1028 0.38 5.42 -45.23
C SER A 1028 -0.59 5.45 -44.05
N GLY A 1029 -0.49 4.49 -43.13
CA GLY A 1029 -1.49 4.24 -42.09
C GLY A 1029 -2.72 3.49 -42.59
N VAL A 1030 -2.82 3.18 -43.88
CA VAL A 1030 -3.92 2.35 -44.42
C VAL A 1030 -3.65 0.88 -44.06
N PRO A 1031 -4.62 0.14 -43.47
CA PRO A 1031 -4.41 -1.26 -43.12
C PRO A 1031 -4.10 -2.13 -44.34
N SER A 1032 -3.24 -3.13 -44.19
CA SER A 1032 -2.85 -4.05 -45.27
C SER A 1032 -3.00 -5.51 -44.84
N GLY A 1033 -3.17 -6.42 -45.81
CA GLY A 1033 -3.47 -7.84 -45.57
C GLY A 1033 -4.95 -8.18 -45.74
N ALA A 1034 -5.24 -9.48 -45.86
CA ALA A 1034 -6.61 -9.98 -45.96
C ALA A 1034 -7.23 -10.11 -44.57
N VAL A 1035 -8.52 -9.76 -44.46
CA VAL A 1035 -9.29 -10.02 -43.23
C VAL A 1035 -9.48 -11.52 -43.08
N VAL A 1036 -9.03 -12.06 -41.95
CA VAL A 1036 -9.19 -13.46 -41.54
C VAL A 1036 -10.16 -13.51 -40.36
N ALA A 1037 -11.35 -14.07 -40.60
CA ALA A 1037 -12.40 -14.23 -39.61
C ALA A 1037 -13.14 -15.58 -39.82
N PRO A 1038 -12.50 -16.72 -39.52
CA PRO A 1038 -13.12 -18.03 -39.68
C PRO A 1038 -14.32 -18.22 -38.75
N GLU A 1039 -15.25 -19.09 -39.14
CA GLU A 1039 -16.33 -19.54 -38.27
C GLU A 1039 -15.80 -20.43 -37.14
N LEU A 1040 -16.35 -20.26 -35.94
CA LEU A 1040 -16.06 -21.08 -34.78
C LEU A 1040 -16.82 -22.40 -34.87
N ASN A 1041 -16.09 -23.51 -34.92
CA ASN A 1041 -16.69 -24.85 -34.89
C ASN A 1041 -16.91 -25.29 -33.43
N GLY A 1042 -18.15 -25.16 -32.95
CA GLY A 1042 -18.57 -25.57 -31.61
C GLY A 1042 -18.39 -24.47 -30.56
N ARG A 1043 -18.18 -24.86 -29.30
CA ARG A 1043 -18.14 -23.95 -28.14
C ARG A 1043 -16.74 -23.71 -27.57
N LYS A 1044 -15.72 -24.37 -28.09
CA LYS A 1044 -14.36 -24.32 -27.53
C LYS A 1044 -13.49 -23.34 -28.31
N VAL A 1045 -12.82 -22.44 -27.59
CA VAL A 1045 -11.88 -21.47 -28.14
C VAL A 1045 -10.54 -21.63 -27.44
N VAL A 1046 -9.46 -21.75 -28.21
CA VAL A 1046 -8.10 -21.68 -27.67
C VAL A 1046 -7.60 -20.25 -27.80
N VAL A 1047 -7.12 -19.69 -26.69
CA VAL A 1047 -6.54 -18.34 -26.62
C VAL A 1047 -5.08 -18.47 -26.22
N GLU A 1048 -4.17 -18.20 -27.14
CA GLU A 1048 -2.73 -18.29 -26.91
C GLU A 1048 -2.24 -17.17 -25.96
N ALA A 1049 -1.08 -17.34 -25.35
CA ALA A 1049 -0.46 -16.33 -24.52
C ALA A 1049 -0.19 -15.04 -25.30
N SER A 1050 -0.45 -13.89 -24.66
CA SER A 1050 -0.39 -12.56 -25.28
C SER A 1050 -1.29 -12.42 -26.51
N GLU A 1051 -2.45 -13.08 -26.49
CA GLU A 1051 -3.45 -13.03 -27.54
C GLU A 1051 -4.75 -12.40 -27.03
N VAL A 1052 -5.43 -11.70 -27.94
CA VAL A 1052 -6.82 -11.28 -27.78
C VAL A 1052 -7.66 -11.95 -28.84
N VAL A 1053 -8.74 -12.61 -28.43
CA VAL A 1053 -9.70 -13.25 -29.34
C VAL A 1053 -11.05 -12.56 -29.20
N MET A 1054 -11.56 -12.05 -30.31
CA MET A 1054 -12.93 -11.53 -30.39
C MET A 1054 -13.81 -12.51 -31.14
N LEU A 1055 -14.94 -12.84 -30.52
CA LEU A 1055 -16.03 -13.58 -31.11
C LEU A 1055 -17.11 -12.59 -31.50
N ILE A 1056 -17.57 -12.68 -32.74
CA ILE A 1056 -18.62 -11.82 -33.29
C ILE A 1056 -19.79 -12.72 -33.66
N PHE A 1057 -20.94 -12.45 -33.04
CA PHE A 1057 -22.16 -13.22 -33.20
C PHE A 1057 -23.00 -12.61 -34.31
N SER A 1058 -23.57 -13.43 -35.20
CA SER A 1058 -24.57 -12.97 -36.16
C SER A 1058 -25.79 -12.41 -35.43
N SER A 1059 -26.21 -11.20 -35.83
CA SER A 1059 -27.29 -10.42 -35.20
C SER A 1059 -28.70 -10.89 -35.53
#